data_AF-A0A2V6YGY3-F1
#
_entry.id   AF-A0A2V6YGY3-F1
#
_cell.length_a   1.000
_cell.length_b   1.000
_cell.length_c   1.000
_cell.angle_alpha   90.00
_cell.angle_beta   90.00
_cell.angle_gamma   90.00
#
_symmetry.space_group_name_H-M   'P 1'
#
loop_
_entity.id
_entity.type
_entity.pdbx_description
1 polymer ?
#
loop_
_entity_poly.entity_id
_entity_poly.type
_entity_poly.pdbx_seq_one_letter_code
_entity_poly.pdbx_strand_id
1 'polypeptide(L)'
;MGRWDLHVGRARVFLSALVLGFVLSSSMPAAGATAAGFSLLSSQTSPVTGAVTISAPDVRPEPGLVGVQFKIDGYVLNALTTTSPFEVIWSAASATNGDHTITAEVRLTSGVVIESAPLLLTVGNPTTFNRLLHVDAGAGNDGNTGLRATAAVQSLARVASLAQAGDTVVLRGTFTGQDLIPMASGTAAKPIIFTSDPGQPAVLQGGSLKLVGLHHVVVERLAILNGPIVLNGSNNNVFRDCQVSNVGNGSGQWGHAFRMTNSSDNLIERCTITDIGNEAENTGDSIWIDNGSSRNRILNNTLRNGGHTLMNIGGDRPGEAEVGDNVIAGNTLINPWTTPLILAWMTRRTLVENNRISLGATNGVNWPRAGIQLQSNDNIIRYNEIFDNAAAGIMIQGFVYNGNIPQDSIGNQIYNNVFYNNNRIQDFVNNAGALHFRISNGRTITQNVIENNIFFRNGGFQYQGNTYTITINHYDNGSAWPEGNLNGNVIKNNIFLRQPGSAGTPLVLHIRNAAQGGNVSYTLPGFQQISSAAVANFESDPMFTDEANRAFTLRSGSPAIDRGVVIPGVAYLGTAPDLGANEYDGGGGPPADTIPPTVAVTAPSVGQTVSGMVTIRASASDNVGVTRIDYLQDGQVLGVLSPPALTFSWDTAAVSNGPHTLTARGYDAAGNVGTSVPVAVTVANADTTKPTVAITTPTTNPTYSTSSSSLTLGGTASDNVGVTQVTWTNSRGGSGTATGTTSWTASGIVLQTGSNVLTVTARDAAGNTTTASMTVTFTDTTTPTVTITTPTGNPTYTTGNSSLTLGGTASDNVGVTQVTWTNSSGGSGTATGTTSWTASGIALQLGSNVLTVTARDAAGNTATDTLTVTRSDSTPPTVTITVPTASPTYTTSTPALTLGGTAADSLGVTQVTWVNNRGGSGTATGTTSWTAGGITLQTGANVLTVTARDAAGNTATASMTVTLSGTPPFTDDPLAAQSTSIKAVHVTQLRAAIDSVRVARGLGTFAWTDPTLTPGITPVKAVHLIQLRTALNQAYQAAGRTAPTYTDPTGPTVIKALHLNELRAAASAL
;
A
#
# COMPACT_ATOMS: atom_id res chain seq x y z
N MET A 1 65.28 -3.80 5.32
CA MET A 1 66.66 -4.22 5.63
C MET A 1 66.79 -5.70 5.27
N GLY A 2 67.79 -6.05 4.44
CA GLY A 2 68.35 -7.41 4.18
C GLY A 2 67.41 -8.45 3.55
N ARG A 3 67.40 -8.69 2.24
CA ARG A 3 68.26 -9.65 1.47
C ARG A 3 68.43 -11.00 2.16
N TRP A 4 68.03 -12.09 1.49
CA TRP A 4 68.91 -13.17 1.00
C TRP A 4 68.24 -13.95 -0.14
N ASP A 5 69.10 -14.45 -1.01
CA ASP A 5 68.94 -14.83 -2.41
C ASP A 5 68.87 -16.36 -2.62
N LEU A 6 68.41 -16.75 -3.82
CA LEU A 6 68.93 -17.84 -4.68
C LEU A 6 68.89 -19.33 -4.18
N HIS A 7 68.27 -20.27 -4.91
CA HIS A 7 68.76 -20.96 -6.12
C HIS A 7 67.91 -22.21 -6.51
N VAL A 8 67.41 -22.21 -7.75
CA VAL A 8 67.55 -23.22 -8.84
C VAL A 8 67.37 -24.74 -8.55
N GLY A 9 66.49 -25.38 -9.33
CA GLY A 9 66.91 -26.55 -10.14
C GLY A 9 66.11 -27.87 -10.08
N ARG A 10 65.08 -27.98 -10.94
CA ARG A 10 64.64 -29.13 -11.79
C ARG A 10 65.04 -30.59 -11.39
N ALA A 11 64.05 -31.50 -11.32
CA ALA A 11 63.67 -32.44 -12.42
C ALA A 11 62.94 -33.74 -11.98
N ARG A 12 61.73 -33.94 -12.52
CA ARG A 12 61.19 -35.14 -13.23
C ARG A 12 60.82 -36.47 -12.50
N VAL A 13 59.53 -36.87 -12.71
CA VAL A 13 59.02 -38.10 -13.41
C VAL A 13 58.31 -39.23 -12.61
N PHE A 14 57.01 -39.43 -12.97
CA PHE A 14 56.13 -40.65 -13.02
C PHE A 14 55.80 -41.37 -11.67
N LEU A 15 54.66 -42.05 -11.43
CA LEU A 15 53.76 -42.87 -12.26
C LEU A 15 52.36 -43.03 -11.61
N SER A 16 51.40 -43.39 -12.46
CA SER A 16 49.97 -43.67 -12.35
C SER A 16 49.52 -44.81 -11.41
N ALA A 17 48.24 -44.78 -11.00
CA ALA A 17 47.46 -45.98 -10.64
C ALA A 17 46.00 -45.88 -11.10
N LEU A 18 45.54 -46.99 -11.66
CA LEU A 18 44.34 -47.26 -12.44
C LEU A 18 43.33 -48.03 -11.55
N VAL A 19 42.02 -47.79 -11.70
CA VAL A 19 41.00 -48.82 -11.40
C VAL A 19 40.01 -48.88 -12.56
N LEU A 20 39.86 -50.10 -13.07
CA LEU A 20 39.11 -50.52 -14.25
C LEU A 20 37.79 -51.17 -13.80
N GLY A 21 36.70 -50.93 -14.53
CA GLY A 21 35.46 -51.71 -14.48
C GLY A 21 34.77 -51.68 -15.85
N PHE A 22 34.94 -52.77 -16.61
CA PHE A 22 34.30 -53.11 -17.90
C PHE A 22 33.27 -54.24 -17.62
N VAL A 23 32.24 -54.62 -18.41
CA VAL A 23 31.48 -54.18 -19.61
C VAL A 23 30.32 -55.19 -19.77
N LEU A 24 29.26 -54.82 -20.52
CA LEU A 24 28.47 -55.59 -21.54
C LEU A 24 26.99 -55.14 -21.50
N SER A 25 26.25 -54.87 -22.57
CA SER A 25 26.49 -54.96 -24.03
C SER A 25 25.34 -54.31 -24.82
N SER A 26 25.71 -53.64 -25.92
CA SER A 26 25.07 -53.57 -27.26
C SER A 26 23.61 -53.10 -27.47
N SER A 27 23.46 -51.96 -28.15
CA SER A 27 22.87 -51.91 -29.51
C SER A 27 23.18 -50.56 -30.20
N MET A 28 23.78 -50.61 -31.38
CA MET A 28 23.81 -49.55 -32.41
C MET A 28 23.55 -50.22 -33.78
N PRO A 29 23.14 -49.52 -34.86
CA PRO A 29 22.48 -48.21 -34.96
C PRO A 29 21.24 -48.24 -35.90
N ALA A 30 20.44 -47.17 -35.91
CA ALA A 30 19.60 -46.81 -37.07
C ALA A 30 20.17 -45.53 -37.69
N ALA A 31 20.40 -45.57 -39.00
CA ALA A 31 21.09 -44.57 -39.79
C ALA A 31 20.32 -43.24 -39.88
N GLY A 32 21.05 -42.13 -39.82
CA GLY A 32 20.56 -40.80 -40.24
C GLY A 32 20.69 -39.69 -39.21
N ALA A 33 21.87 -39.46 -38.62
CA ALA A 33 22.17 -38.20 -37.92
C ALA A 33 23.62 -37.78 -38.19
N THR A 34 23.80 -36.64 -38.86
CA THR A 34 25.09 -35.94 -38.93
C THR A 34 25.49 -35.49 -37.53
N ALA A 35 26.65 -35.94 -37.06
CA ALA A 35 27.18 -35.63 -35.73
C ALA A 35 27.54 -34.15 -35.60
N ALA A 36 27.10 -33.49 -34.53
CA ALA A 36 27.55 -32.15 -34.14
C ALA A 36 29.05 -32.17 -33.76
N GLY A 37 29.79 -31.12 -34.10
CA GLY A 37 31.23 -31.19 -34.38
C GLY A 37 32.21 -31.14 -33.20
N PHE A 38 31.81 -30.75 -31.99
CA PHE A 38 32.62 -30.83 -30.75
C PHE A 38 31.77 -30.45 -29.53
N SER A 39 32.22 -30.80 -28.32
CA SER A 39 31.46 -30.51 -27.09
C SER A 39 31.88 -29.19 -26.44
N LEU A 40 30.92 -28.55 -25.76
CA LEU A 40 31.17 -27.41 -24.89
C LEU A 40 31.06 -27.83 -23.43
N LEU A 41 31.88 -27.21 -22.57
CA LEU A 41 31.80 -27.35 -21.13
C LEU A 41 31.51 -25.99 -20.49
N SER A 42 30.77 -26.03 -19.39
CA SER A 42 30.53 -24.89 -18.50
C SER A 42 31.28 -25.09 -17.19
N SER A 43 31.83 -24.01 -16.63
CA SER A 43 32.44 -24.02 -15.29
C SER A 43 31.42 -24.15 -14.16
N GLN A 44 30.12 -24.02 -14.47
CA GLN A 44 29.01 -24.17 -13.54
C GLN A 44 27.96 -25.12 -14.11
N THR A 45 27.32 -25.91 -13.23
CA THR A 45 26.12 -26.67 -13.58
C THR A 45 24.88 -25.80 -13.42
N SER A 46 23.83 -26.03 -14.21
CA SER A 46 22.53 -25.38 -14.06
C SER A 46 21.93 -25.60 -12.64
N PRO A 47 21.30 -24.60 -12.02
CA PRO A 47 21.17 -23.23 -12.50
C PRO A 47 22.49 -22.45 -12.36
N VAL A 48 22.91 -21.81 -13.44
CA VAL A 48 24.12 -20.98 -13.48
C VAL A 48 23.80 -19.54 -13.05
N THR A 49 24.75 -18.89 -12.39
CA THR A 49 24.63 -17.49 -11.97
C THR A 49 25.98 -16.78 -12.00
N GLY A 50 25.98 -15.48 -12.28
CA GLY A 50 27.20 -14.68 -12.30
C GLY A 50 28.16 -15.11 -13.43
N ALA A 51 29.46 -15.17 -13.15
CA ALA A 51 30.47 -15.50 -14.17
C ALA A 51 30.57 -17.02 -14.40
N VAL A 52 30.30 -17.44 -15.63
CA VAL A 52 30.34 -18.82 -16.13
C VAL A 52 31.38 -18.88 -17.25
N THR A 53 32.45 -19.66 -17.07
CA THR A 53 33.39 -19.92 -18.14
C THR A 53 32.82 -21.02 -19.03
N ILE A 54 32.61 -20.71 -20.31
CA ILE A 54 32.30 -21.68 -21.36
C ILE A 54 33.60 -22.02 -22.07
N SER A 55 33.90 -23.30 -22.24
CA SER A 55 35.12 -23.76 -22.89
C SER A 55 34.82 -24.80 -23.97
N ALA A 56 35.68 -24.83 -25.00
CA ALA A 56 35.68 -25.82 -26.06
C ALA A 56 36.95 -26.70 -25.94
N PRO A 57 37.00 -27.62 -24.97
CA PRO A 57 38.23 -28.36 -24.61
C PRO A 57 38.71 -29.34 -25.70
N ASP A 58 37.80 -29.73 -26.58
CA ASP A 58 38.06 -30.68 -27.67
C ASP A 58 38.67 -30.00 -28.90
N VAL A 59 38.61 -28.66 -28.97
CA VAL A 59 39.24 -27.90 -30.06
C VAL A 59 40.75 -27.81 -29.83
N ARG A 60 41.52 -28.37 -30.77
CA ARG A 60 42.99 -28.36 -30.72
C ARG A 60 43.53 -27.20 -31.57
N PRO A 61 44.57 -26.48 -31.11
CA PRO A 61 45.26 -25.49 -31.93
C PRO A 61 46.04 -26.19 -33.04
N GLU A 62 45.48 -26.20 -34.25
CA GLU A 62 46.06 -26.84 -35.44
C GLU A 62 46.29 -25.82 -36.58
N PRO A 63 47.23 -26.07 -37.51
CA PRO A 63 47.44 -25.21 -38.68
C PRO A 63 46.14 -25.06 -39.49
N GLY A 64 45.67 -23.83 -39.64
CA GLY A 64 44.42 -23.50 -40.34
C GLY A 64 43.24 -23.18 -39.43
N LEU A 65 43.38 -23.27 -38.10
CA LEU A 65 42.40 -22.73 -37.16
C LEU A 65 42.52 -21.20 -37.07
N VAL A 66 41.42 -20.48 -37.34
CA VAL A 66 41.32 -19.02 -37.16
C VAL A 66 40.92 -18.70 -35.71
N GLY A 67 40.00 -19.48 -35.14
CA GLY A 67 39.59 -19.37 -33.75
C GLY A 67 38.22 -19.98 -33.47
N VAL A 68 37.75 -19.85 -32.23
CA VAL A 68 36.45 -20.33 -31.75
C VAL A 68 35.56 -19.15 -31.37
N GLN A 69 34.35 -19.12 -31.94
CA GLN A 69 33.36 -18.09 -31.70
C GLN A 69 32.23 -18.65 -30.83
N PHE A 70 32.13 -18.22 -29.57
CA PHE A 70 31.04 -18.64 -28.67
C PHE A 70 29.79 -17.79 -28.88
N LYS A 71 28.62 -18.41 -28.72
CA LYS A 71 27.29 -17.80 -28.85
C LYS A 71 26.34 -18.27 -27.75
N ILE A 72 25.39 -17.43 -27.38
CA ILE A 72 24.26 -17.74 -26.50
C ILE A 72 22.95 -17.35 -27.20
N ASP A 73 22.03 -18.29 -27.31
CA ASP A 73 20.77 -18.15 -28.06
C ASP A 73 20.97 -17.58 -29.47
N GLY A 74 22.10 -17.95 -30.11
CA GLY A 74 22.50 -17.46 -31.42
C GLY A 74 23.31 -16.16 -31.44
N TYR A 75 23.42 -15.43 -30.32
CA TYR A 75 24.16 -14.17 -30.23
C TYR A 75 25.62 -14.39 -29.81
N VAL A 76 26.54 -13.75 -30.52
CA VAL A 76 27.98 -13.80 -30.25
C VAL A 76 28.32 -13.24 -28.86
N LEU A 77 29.05 -14.03 -28.07
CA LEU A 77 29.33 -13.75 -26.66
C LEU A 77 30.57 -12.87 -26.44
N ASN A 78 31.60 -13.03 -27.28
CA ASN A 78 32.84 -12.26 -27.27
C ASN A 78 33.44 -12.15 -28.68
N ALA A 79 34.56 -11.44 -28.83
CA ALA A 79 35.37 -11.54 -30.04
C ALA A 79 35.89 -12.97 -30.23
N LEU A 80 36.20 -13.35 -31.48
CA LEU A 80 36.73 -14.65 -31.83
C LEU A 80 37.93 -15.03 -30.95
N THR A 81 37.88 -16.18 -30.29
CA THR A 81 38.95 -16.64 -29.40
C THR A 81 40.00 -17.37 -30.24
N THR A 82 41.17 -16.76 -30.42
CA THR A 82 42.19 -17.24 -31.36
C THR A 82 43.31 -18.06 -30.72
N THR A 83 43.35 -18.12 -29.38
CA THR A 83 44.39 -18.83 -28.62
C THR A 83 43.78 -19.86 -27.67
N SER A 84 44.47 -20.99 -27.50
CA SER A 84 44.10 -22.05 -26.55
C SER A 84 44.56 -21.69 -25.11
N PRO A 85 43.78 -21.99 -24.06
CA PRO A 85 42.48 -22.68 -24.07
C PRO A 85 41.38 -21.81 -24.69
N PHE A 86 40.55 -22.41 -25.55
CA PHE A 86 39.43 -21.71 -26.18
C PHE A 86 38.29 -21.61 -25.17
N GLU A 87 38.18 -20.45 -24.54
CA GLU A 87 37.18 -20.19 -23.51
C GLU A 87 36.66 -18.75 -23.54
N VAL A 88 35.44 -18.57 -23.05
CA VAL A 88 34.83 -17.25 -22.82
C VAL A 88 34.22 -17.22 -21.43
N ILE A 89 34.36 -16.09 -20.74
CA ILE A 89 33.62 -15.84 -19.51
C ILE A 89 32.30 -15.18 -19.89
N TRP A 90 31.21 -15.92 -19.76
CA TRP A 90 29.85 -15.43 -19.88
C TRP A 90 29.33 -14.96 -18.52
N SER A 91 28.61 -13.85 -18.51
CA SER A 91 27.75 -13.54 -17.36
C SER A 91 26.38 -14.19 -17.50
N ALA A 92 26.13 -15.28 -16.78
CA ALA A 92 24.77 -15.76 -16.58
C ALA A 92 23.86 -14.71 -15.93
N ALA A 93 24.43 -13.71 -15.26
CA ALA A 93 23.66 -12.62 -14.70
C ALA A 93 23.23 -11.55 -15.70
N SER A 94 23.84 -11.47 -16.89
CA SER A 94 23.34 -10.60 -17.96
C SER A 94 22.23 -11.25 -18.79
N ALA A 95 21.87 -12.49 -18.49
CA ALA A 95 20.82 -13.24 -19.17
C ALA A 95 19.56 -13.34 -18.29
N THR A 96 18.40 -13.47 -18.94
CA THR A 96 17.13 -13.72 -18.24
C THR A 96 17.20 -15.01 -17.45
N ASN A 97 16.49 -15.14 -16.33
CA ASN A 97 16.36 -16.44 -15.69
C ASN A 97 15.57 -17.38 -16.61
N GLY A 98 16.03 -18.62 -16.81
CA GLY A 98 15.44 -19.57 -17.75
C GLY A 98 16.49 -20.37 -18.53
N ASP A 99 16.05 -21.20 -19.47
CA ASP A 99 16.94 -22.04 -20.26
C ASP A 99 17.56 -21.25 -21.42
N HIS A 100 18.88 -21.38 -21.57
CA HIS A 100 19.67 -20.77 -22.62
C HIS A 100 20.45 -21.83 -23.38
N THR A 101 20.57 -21.67 -24.69
CA THR A 101 21.34 -22.56 -25.57
C THR A 101 22.67 -21.92 -25.93
N ILE A 102 23.77 -22.52 -25.52
CA ILE A 102 25.11 -22.08 -25.85
C ILE A 102 25.64 -22.91 -27.01
N THR A 103 26.16 -22.24 -28.03
CA THR A 103 26.82 -22.88 -29.19
C THR A 103 28.19 -22.24 -29.42
N ALA A 104 29.05 -22.91 -30.19
CA ALA A 104 30.29 -22.33 -30.65
C ALA A 104 30.60 -22.74 -32.08
N GLU A 105 31.33 -21.88 -32.78
CA GLU A 105 31.78 -22.09 -34.15
C GLU A 105 33.30 -22.09 -34.19
N VAL A 106 33.89 -23.21 -34.60
CA VAL A 106 35.29 -23.24 -35.04
C VAL A 106 35.35 -22.68 -36.46
N ARG A 107 36.18 -21.65 -36.65
CA ARG A 107 36.43 -21.05 -37.97
C ARG A 107 37.79 -21.48 -38.48
N LEU A 108 37.84 -22.02 -39.69
CA LEU A 108 39.07 -22.42 -40.36
C LEU A 108 39.44 -21.45 -41.47
N THR A 109 40.72 -21.38 -41.81
CA THR A 109 41.26 -20.56 -42.91
C THR A 109 40.76 -21.02 -44.27
N SER A 110 40.16 -22.21 -44.35
CA SER A 110 39.47 -22.75 -45.52
C SER A 110 38.05 -22.21 -45.72
N GLY A 111 37.55 -21.38 -44.81
CA GLY A 111 36.15 -20.90 -44.81
C GLY A 111 35.16 -21.90 -44.20
N VAL A 112 35.60 -23.10 -43.85
CA VAL A 112 34.78 -24.11 -43.17
C VAL A 112 34.47 -23.65 -41.76
N VAL A 113 33.18 -23.69 -41.40
CA VAL A 113 32.67 -23.48 -40.05
C VAL A 113 32.20 -24.82 -39.50
N ILE A 114 32.71 -25.19 -38.32
CA ILE A 114 32.28 -26.39 -37.60
C ILE A 114 31.52 -25.91 -36.37
N GLU A 115 30.27 -26.33 -36.22
CA GLU A 115 29.44 -26.00 -35.06
C GLU A 115 29.60 -27.03 -33.94
N SER A 116 29.55 -26.55 -32.70
CA SER A 116 29.50 -27.39 -31.52
C SER A 116 28.14 -28.10 -31.38
N ALA A 117 28.09 -29.15 -30.56
CA ALA A 117 26.80 -29.55 -29.98
C ALA A 117 26.26 -28.40 -29.10
N PRO A 118 24.94 -28.17 -29.08
CA PRO A 118 24.34 -27.17 -28.19
C PRO A 118 24.51 -27.58 -26.73
N LEU A 119 24.99 -26.65 -25.90
CA LEU A 119 25.06 -26.78 -24.45
C LEU A 119 23.90 -26.01 -23.83
N LEU A 120 22.96 -26.71 -23.20
CA LEU A 120 21.82 -26.09 -22.53
C LEU A 120 22.19 -25.74 -21.09
N LEU A 121 22.04 -24.48 -20.69
CA LEU A 121 22.23 -24.01 -19.32
C LEU A 121 20.99 -23.26 -18.84
N THR A 122 20.48 -23.60 -17.66
CA THR A 122 19.42 -22.83 -17.01
C THR A 122 20.07 -21.71 -16.20
N VAL A 123 19.70 -20.46 -16.43
CA VAL A 123 20.12 -19.32 -15.63
C VAL A 123 19.17 -19.16 -14.44
N GLY A 124 19.73 -19.06 -13.23
CA GLY A 124 18.97 -18.86 -12.00
C GLY A 124 19.68 -17.90 -11.06
N ASN A 125 19.62 -16.61 -11.38
CA ASN A 125 20.28 -15.59 -10.56
C ASN A 125 19.55 -15.36 -9.21
N PRO A 126 20.29 -15.26 -8.08
CA PRO A 126 19.71 -14.94 -6.77
C PRO A 126 18.99 -13.59 -6.79
N THR A 127 17.92 -13.41 -6.02
CA THR A 127 17.11 -12.17 -6.01
C THR A 127 17.85 -10.91 -5.55
N THR A 128 19.03 -11.03 -4.92
CA THR A 128 19.93 -9.92 -4.56
C THR A 128 20.94 -9.60 -5.67
N PHE A 129 20.97 -10.40 -6.73
CA PHE A 129 21.80 -10.29 -7.92
C PHE A 129 20.85 -9.87 -9.05
N ASN A 130 21.06 -8.70 -9.65
CA ASN A 130 20.18 -8.11 -10.66
C ASN A 130 18.86 -7.56 -10.11
N ARG A 131 18.95 -6.50 -9.29
CA ARG A 131 17.74 -5.80 -8.86
C ARG A 131 17.10 -5.14 -10.08
N LEU A 132 15.78 -5.25 -10.18
CA LEU A 132 14.99 -4.48 -11.12
C LEU A 132 14.58 -3.18 -10.46
N LEU A 133 15.06 -2.06 -11.00
CA LEU A 133 14.74 -0.71 -10.53
C LEU A 133 13.77 -0.08 -11.52
N HIS A 134 12.56 0.24 -11.05
CA HIS A 134 11.52 0.89 -11.81
C HIS A 134 11.62 2.41 -11.65
N VAL A 135 11.57 3.10 -12.79
CA VAL A 135 11.55 4.56 -12.88
C VAL A 135 10.36 4.96 -13.72
N ASP A 136 9.55 5.87 -13.21
CA ASP A 136 8.39 6.40 -13.94
C ASP A 136 8.40 7.92 -13.85
N ALA A 137 8.62 8.58 -14.98
CA ALA A 137 8.73 10.04 -15.04
C ALA A 137 7.46 10.76 -14.55
N GLY A 138 6.29 10.15 -14.76
CA GLY A 138 5.00 10.76 -14.44
C GLY A 138 4.44 10.33 -13.08
N ALA A 139 4.55 9.04 -12.76
CA ALA A 139 3.94 8.44 -11.57
C ALA A 139 4.93 8.12 -10.43
N GLY A 140 6.24 8.25 -10.66
CA GLY A 140 7.27 7.94 -9.68
C GLY A 140 7.38 8.97 -8.55
N ASN A 141 8.10 8.60 -7.49
CA ASN A 141 8.47 9.48 -6.38
C ASN A 141 9.90 9.16 -5.91
N ASP A 142 10.77 10.18 -5.78
CA ASP A 142 12.18 9.97 -5.43
C ASP A 142 12.45 9.53 -3.98
N GLY A 143 11.43 9.60 -3.11
CA GLY A 143 11.44 8.95 -1.80
C GLY A 143 11.31 7.43 -1.87
N ASN A 144 10.91 6.88 -3.02
CA ASN A 144 10.77 5.44 -3.20
C ASN A 144 12.12 4.74 -3.41
N THR A 145 12.11 3.41 -3.24
CA THR A 145 13.30 2.56 -3.45
C THR A 145 13.48 2.13 -4.90
N GLY A 146 12.45 2.24 -5.74
CA GLY A 146 12.47 1.76 -7.12
C GLY A 146 12.33 0.24 -7.26
N LEU A 147 12.31 -0.54 -6.17
CA LEU A 147 12.31 -2.01 -6.24
C LEU A 147 10.98 -2.63 -6.68
N ARG A 148 9.94 -1.83 -6.90
CA ARG A 148 8.61 -2.25 -7.37
C ARG A 148 8.04 -1.17 -8.28
N ALA A 149 7.26 -1.57 -9.29
CA ALA A 149 6.62 -0.62 -10.22
C ALA A 149 5.70 0.41 -9.51
N THR A 150 4.95 -0.02 -8.49
CA THR A 150 4.08 0.88 -7.67
C THR A 150 4.87 1.80 -6.73
N ALA A 151 6.16 1.56 -6.59
CA ALA A 151 7.11 2.38 -5.83
C ALA A 151 8.29 2.76 -6.73
N ALA A 152 7.98 3.16 -7.96
CA ALA A 152 8.97 3.63 -8.91
C ALA A 152 9.61 4.94 -8.43
N VAL A 153 10.90 5.13 -8.71
CA VAL A 153 11.56 6.43 -8.54
C VAL A 153 11.15 7.37 -9.68
N GLN A 154 11.22 8.69 -9.46
CA GLN A 154 10.72 9.66 -10.44
C GLN A 154 11.83 10.16 -11.37
N SER A 155 13.02 10.44 -10.84
CA SER A 155 14.08 11.12 -11.56
C SER A 155 15.23 10.20 -11.97
N LEU A 156 15.87 10.56 -13.09
CA LEU A 156 17.09 9.92 -13.58
C LEU A 156 18.24 10.10 -12.59
N ALA A 157 18.35 11.28 -11.96
CA ALA A 157 19.36 11.54 -10.95
C ALA A 157 19.22 10.60 -9.75
N ARG A 158 17.97 10.36 -9.30
CA ARG A 158 17.73 9.46 -8.18
C ARG A 158 18.08 8.03 -8.53
N VAL A 159 17.61 7.50 -9.66
CA VAL A 159 17.92 6.11 -10.03
C VAL A 159 19.41 5.91 -10.29
N ALA A 160 20.09 6.89 -10.88
CA ALA A 160 21.52 6.84 -11.13
C ALA A 160 22.36 6.74 -9.84
N SER A 161 21.86 7.32 -8.73
CA SER A 161 22.46 7.18 -7.39
C SER A 161 22.22 5.81 -6.74
N LEU A 162 21.20 5.08 -7.19
CA LEU A 162 20.81 3.77 -6.64
C LEU A 162 21.42 2.60 -7.41
N ALA A 163 21.63 2.79 -8.72
CA ALA A 163 22.10 1.76 -9.63
C ALA A 163 23.50 1.26 -9.22
N GLN A 164 23.62 -0.06 -9.14
CA GLN A 164 24.84 -0.79 -8.81
C GLN A 164 25.07 -1.89 -9.86
N ALA A 165 26.30 -2.40 -9.91
CA ALA A 165 26.69 -3.46 -10.85
C ALA A 165 25.71 -4.65 -10.80
N GLY A 166 25.09 -4.96 -11.95
CA GLY A 166 24.10 -6.03 -12.13
C GLY A 166 22.66 -5.53 -12.20
N ASP A 167 22.38 -4.32 -11.72
CA ASP A 167 21.02 -3.80 -11.74
C ASP A 167 20.51 -3.57 -13.18
N THR A 168 19.22 -3.83 -13.36
CA THR A 168 18.47 -3.41 -14.54
C THR A 168 17.52 -2.29 -14.14
N VAL A 169 17.66 -1.15 -14.79
CA VAL A 169 16.84 0.05 -14.59
C VAL A 169 15.85 0.14 -15.75
N VAL A 170 14.58 -0.05 -15.43
CA VAL A 170 13.47 0.07 -16.38
C VAL A 170 12.85 1.45 -16.26
N LEU A 171 12.92 2.19 -17.37
CA LEU A 171 12.50 3.57 -17.50
C LEU A 171 11.14 3.62 -18.19
N ARG A 172 10.21 4.43 -17.67
CA ARG A 172 8.91 4.70 -18.29
C ARG A 172 8.65 6.21 -18.37
N GLY A 173 8.16 6.65 -19.52
CA GLY A 173 7.74 8.04 -19.76
C GLY A 173 8.84 8.95 -20.32
N THR A 174 8.55 10.26 -20.30
CA THR A 174 9.44 11.30 -20.84
C THR A 174 10.13 12.07 -19.72
N PHE A 175 11.46 12.01 -19.70
CA PHE A 175 12.33 12.69 -18.75
C PHE A 175 12.82 14.01 -19.35
N THR A 176 12.07 15.08 -19.13
CA THR A 176 12.37 16.40 -19.70
C THR A 176 13.47 17.12 -18.90
N GLY A 177 14.55 17.50 -19.57
CA GLY A 177 15.66 18.27 -19.02
C GLY A 177 16.52 17.54 -17.99
N GLN A 178 16.37 16.22 -17.86
CA GLN A 178 17.10 15.41 -16.87
C GLN A 178 18.28 14.69 -17.52
N ASP A 179 19.46 14.80 -16.91
CA ASP A 179 20.63 14.02 -17.30
C ASP A 179 20.60 12.62 -16.66
N LEU A 180 20.99 11.59 -17.42
CA LEU A 180 21.33 10.28 -16.91
C LEU A 180 22.85 10.19 -16.72
N ILE A 181 23.29 10.23 -15.46
CA ILE A 181 24.71 10.19 -15.08
C ILE A 181 24.91 9.08 -14.04
N PRO A 182 25.11 7.82 -14.46
CA PRO A 182 25.30 6.72 -13.52
C PRO A 182 26.49 7.00 -12.58
N MET A 183 26.37 6.62 -11.31
CA MET A 183 27.41 6.89 -10.31
C MET A 183 28.35 5.70 -10.07
N ALA A 184 28.08 4.56 -10.71
CA ALA A 184 28.84 3.33 -10.57
C ALA A 184 29.11 2.69 -11.93
N SER A 185 30.23 1.97 -12.03
CA SER A 185 30.46 1.05 -13.14
C SER A 185 29.75 -0.27 -12.90
N GLY A 186 29.37 -0.93 -13.99
CA GLY A 186 29.15 -2.36 -13.96
C GLY A 186 30.46 -3.14 -13.90
N THR A 187 30.35 -4.45 -14.07
CA THR A 187 31.50 -5.32 -14.35
C THR A 187 31.17 -6.17 -15.57
N ALA A 188 32.16 -6.81 -16.20
CA ALA A 188 31.91 -7.77 -17.27
C ALA A 188 30.90 -8.85 -16.87
N ALA A 189 30.93 -9.27 -15.59
CA ALA A 189 30.00 -10.23 -15.03
C ALA A 189 28.66 -9.62 -14.58
N LYS A 190 28.54 -8.30 -14.44
CA LYS A 190 27.36 -7.63 -13.88
C LYS A 190 27.24 -6.23 -14.48
N PRO A 191 26.83 -6.09 -15.75
CA PRO A 191 26.63 -4.77 -16.32
C PRO A 191 25.51 -4.03 -15.58
N ILE A 192 25.53 -2.70 -15.63
CA ILE A 192 24.35 -1.90 -15.25
C ILE A 192 23.57 -1.68 -16.54
N ILE A 193 22.30 -2.07 -16.55
CA ILE A 193 21.46 -1.98 -17.75
C ILE A 193 20.44 -0.87 -17.55
N PHE A 194 20.36 0.09 -18.47
CA PHE A 194 19.29 1.08 -18.56
C PHE A 194 18.45 0.79 -19.80
N THR A 195 17.15 0.58 -19.61
CA THR A 195 16.25 0.24 -20.72
C THR A 195 14.84 0.79 -20.56
N SER A 196 14.14 0.94 -21.67
CA SER A 196 12.71 1.25 -21.69
C SER A 196 11.87 0.08 -21.18
N ASP A 197 10.76 0.42 -20.53
CA ASP A 197 9.68 -0.52 -20.22
C ASP A 197 9.15 -1.18 -21.51
N PRO A 198 8.96 -2.51 -21.54
CA PRO A 198 8.48 -3.19 -22.73
C PRO A 198 7.17 -2.59 -23.27
N GLY A 199 7.17 -2.16 -24.54
CA GLY A 199 6.01 -1.57 -25.20
C GLY A 199 5.79 -0.07 -24.96
N GLN A 200 6.62 0.58 -24.14
CA GLN A 200 6.58 2.03 -23.89
C GLN A 200 7.99 2.63 -23.96
N PRO A 201 8.39 3.27 -25.08
CA PRO A 201 9.71 3.85 -25.18
C PRO A 201 9.90 4.97 -24.16
N ALA A 202 10.92 4.86 -23.32
CA ALA A 202 11.37 5.95 -22.46
C ALA A 202 12.13 6.98 -23.29
N VAL A 203 11.82 8.24 -23.05
CA VAL A 203 12.37 9.38 -23.79
C VAL A 203 13.15 10.28 -22.84
N LEU A 204 14.44 10.44 -23.08
CA LEU A 204 15.24 11.51 -22.49
C LEU A 204 15.09 12.73 -23.41
N GLN A 205 14.38 13.77 -22.95
CA GLN A 205 14.03 14.92 -23.77
C GLN A 205 14.81 16.15 -23.30
N GLY A 206 15.80 16.59 -24.06
CA GLY A 206 16.66 17.74 -23.73
C GLY A 206 17.73 17.47 -22.67
N GLY A 207 17.80 16.24 -22.16
CA GLY A 207 18.79 15.78 -21.19
C GLY A 207 19.87 14.90 -21.82
N SER A 208 21.05 14.88 -21.22
CA SER A 208 22.22 14.15 -21.71
C SER A 208 22.37 12.78 -21.05
N LEU A 209 23.07 11.86 -21.71
CA LEU A 209 23.59 10.63 -21.11
C LEU A 209 25.11 10.73 -21.00
N LYS A 210 25.65 10.72 -19.78
CA LYS A 210 27.08 10.98 -19.54
C LYS A 210 27.72 9.80 -18.81
N LEU A 211 28.66 9.15 -19.49
CA LEU A 211 29.56 8.15 -18.93
C LEU A 211 30.95 8.76 -18.79
N VAL A 212 31.40 8.97 -17.55
CA VAL A 212 32.69 9.60 -17.24
C VAL A 212 33.47 8.70 -16.30
N GLY A 213 34.49 8.02 -16.83
CA GLY A 213 35.21 6.97 -16.11
C GLY A 213 34.33 5.75 -15.76
N LEU A 214 33.28 5.51 -16.55
CA LEU A 214 32.32 4.43 -16.29
C LEU A 214 32.48 3.30 -17.30
N HIS A 215 32.33 2.08 -16.78
CA HIS A 215 32.54 0.86 -17.54
C HIS A 215 31.37 -0.10 -17.42
N HIS A 216 31.18 -0.94 -18.44
CA HIS A 216 30.16 -2.00 -18.44
C HIS A 216 28.74 -1.49 -18.18
N VAL A 217 28.41 -0.32 -18.74
CA VAL A 217 27.04 0.20 -18.78
C VAL A 217 26.41 -0.19 -20.12
N VAL A 218 25.22 -0.76 -20.06
CA VAL A 218 24.40 -1.12 -21.22
C VAL A 218 23.21 -0.17 -21.26
N VAL A 219 22.98 0.43 -22.42
CA VAL A 219 21.88 1.34 -22.68
C VAL A 219 21.14 0.82 -23.89
N GLU A 220 19.89 0.41 -23.70
CA GLU A 220 19.15 -0.26 -24.75
C GLU A 220 17.70 0.19 -24.87
N ARG A 221 17.23 0.35 -26.11
CA ARG A 221 15.84 0.74 -26.44
C ARG A 221 15.42 2.10 -25.90
N LEU A 222 16.34 3.04 -25.67
CA LEU A 222 16.02 4.40 -25.23
C LEU A 222 15.91 5.36 -26.42
N ALA A 223 15.01 6.34 -26.32
CA ALA A 223 15.02 7.52 -27.19
C ALA A 223 15.70 8.68 -26.45
N ILE A 224 16.76 9.24 -27.04
CA ILE A 224 17.54 10.35 -26.49
C ILE A 224 17.43 11.50 -27.48
N LEU A 225 16.58 12.46 -27.15
CA LEU A 225 16.19 13.54 -28.05
C LEU A 225 16.72 14.86 -27.50
N ASN A 226 17.31 15.69 -28.35
CA ASN A 226 17.79 17.03 -27.98
C ASN A 226 18.87 17.02 -26.88
N GLY A 227 19.60 15.91 -26.70
CA GLY A 227 20.68 15.80 -25.72
C GLY A 227 21.76 14.80 -26.17
N PRO A 228 23.04 15.07 -25.84
CA PRO A 228 24.16 14.25 -26.30
C PRO A 228 24.39 13.00 -25.44
N ILE A 229 25.09 12.04 -26.02
CA ILE A 229 25.73 10.93 -25.32
C ILE A 229 27.23 11.19 -25.26
N VAL A 230 27.78 11.25 -24.05
CA VAL A 230 29.19 11.59 -23.80
C VAL A 230 29.88 10.43 -23.11
N LEU A 231 30.95 9.92 -23.74
CA LEU A 231 31.86 8.94 -23.17
C LEU A 231 33.23 9.59 -23.00
N ASN A 232 33.68 9.70 -21.76
CA ASN A 232 35.00 10.20 -21.43
C ASN A 232 35.71 9.22 -20.50
N GLY A 233 36.86 8.68 -20.93
CA GLY A 233 37.57 7.66 -20.16
C GLY A 233 36.74 6.39 -19.90
N SER A 234 35.74 6.11 -20.74
CA SER A 234 34.70 5.11 -20.47
C SER A 234 34.83 3.95 -21.44
N ASN A 235 34.84 2.73 -20.90
CA ASN A 235 35.23 1.53 -21.66
C ASN A 235 34.23 0.39 -21.48
N ASN A 236 34.14 -0.51 -22.47
CA ASN A 236 33.28 -1.70 -22.40
C ASN A 236 31.78 -1.38 -22.23
N ASN A 237 31.31 -0.25 -22.74
CA ASN A 237 29.89 0.12 -22.69
C ASN A 237 29.17 -0.29 -23.98
N VAL A 238 27.86 -0.53 -23.89
CA VAL A 238 27.04 -0.97 -25.02
C VAL A 238 25.85 -0.03 -25.19
N PHE A 239 25.64 0.44 -26.41
CA PHE A 239 24.46 1.17 -26.83
C PHE A 239 23.79 0.36 -27.94
N ARG A 240 22.55 -0.08 -27.73
CA ARG A 240 21.87 -0.91 -28.72
C ARG A 240 20.41 -0.57 -28.87
N ASP A 241 19.92 -0.63 -30.11
CA ASP A 241 18.50 -0.41 -30.40
C ASP A 241 18.01 0.97 -29.90
N CYS A 242 18.89 1.96 -29.82
CA CYS A 242 18.59 3.32 -29.35
C CYS A 242 18.17 4.23 -30.50
N GLN A 243 17.35 5.24 -30.19
CA GLN A 243 17.07 6.36 -31.09
C GLN A 243 17.74 7.61 -30.52
N VAL A 244 18.57 8.29 -31.32
CA VAL A 244 19.21 9.55 -30.93
C VAL A 244 18.92 10.60 -31.97
N SER A 245 18.32 11.73 -31.60
CA SER A 245 18.04 12.77 -32.59
C SER A 245 17.99 14.19 -32.06
N ASN A 246 18.08 15.15 -33.00
CA ASN A 246 17.96 16.59 -32.74
C ASN A 246 19.02 17.17 -31.79
N VAL A 247 20.24 16.64 -31.82
CA VAL A 247 21.31 17.05 -30.88
C VAL A 247 22.12 18.20 -31.47
N GLY A 248 22.09 19.37 -30.84
CA GLY A 248 22.93 20.53 -31.21
C GLY A 248 22.48 21.30 -32.44
N ASN A 249 21.17 21.33 -32.74
CA ASN A 249 20.63 21.94 -33.96
C ASN A 249 20.51 23.49 -33.87
N GLY A 250 20.67 24.06 -32.68
CA GLY A 250 20.63 25.51 -32.47
C GLY A 250 21.83 26.25 -33.04
N SER A 251 21.65 27.50 -33.46
CA SER A 251 22.74 28.33 -33.97
C SER A 251 23.85 28.50 -32.93
N GLY A 252 25.11 28.31 -33.35
CA GLY A 252 26.29 28.38 -32.50
C GLY A 252 26.45 27.20 -31.54
N GLN A 253 25.58 26.18 -31.61
CA GLN A 253 25.69 24.98 -30.80
C GLN A 253 26.49 23.91 -31.56
N TRP A 254 27.53 23.39 -30.90
CA TRP A 254 28.18 22.16 -31.31
C TRP A 254 27.57 21.02 -30.51
N GLY A 255 26.93 20.07 -31.20
CA GLY A 255 26.37 18.87 -30.58
C GLY A 255 26.81 17.63 -31.33
N HIS A 256 27.19 16.60 -30.56
CA HIS A 256 27.44 15.27 -31.10
C HIS A 256 26.41 14.31 -30.52
N ALA A 257 25.89 13.38 -31.32
CA ALA A 257 25.02 12.35 -30.79
C ALA A 257 25.84 11.44 -29.84
N PHE A 258 27.01 10.99 -30.30
CA PHE A 258 28.02 10.32 -29.50
C PHE A 258 29.35 11.07 -29.58
N ARG A 259 29.89 11.49 -28.43
CA ARG A 259 31.27 11.97 -28.31
C ARG A 259 32.09 11.00 -27.45
N MET A 260 33.12 10.40 -28.02
CA MET A 260 33.96 9.40 -27.37
C MET A 260 35.41 9.88 -27.31
N THR A 261 35.88 10.15 -26.09
CA THR A 261 37.23 10.65 -25.81
C THR A 261 37.91 9.73 -24.80
N ASN A 262 39.15 9.31 -25.08
CA ASN A 262 39.88 8.30 -24.28
C ASN A 262 39.03 7.06 -23.93
N SER A 263 38.12 6.66 -24.82
CA SER A 263 37.08 5.68 -24.55
C SER A 263 37.22 4.51 -25.52
N SER A 264 37.38 3.30 -24.99
CA SER A 264 37.77 2.11 -25.75
C SER A 264 36.84 0.92 -25.53
N ASP A 265 36.85 -0.02 -26.47
CA ASP A 265 36.11 -1.28 -26.35
C ASP A 265 34.58 -1.09 -26.19
N ASN A 266 34.03 0.03 -26.65
CA ASN A 266 32.59 0.30 -26.61
C ASN A 266 31.90 -0.21 -27.89
N LEU A 267 30.64 -0.61 -27.77
CA LEU A 267 29.79 -1.08 -28.86
C LEU A 267 28.60 -0.14 -29.05
N ILE A 268 28.39 0.32 -30.29
CA ILE A 268 27.19 1.03 -30.71
C ILE A 268 26.57 0.23 -31.85
N GLU A 269 25.38 -0.32 -31.65
CA GLU A 269 24.75 -1.16 -32.67
C GLU A 269 23.23 -1.02 -32.82
N ARG A 270 22.73 -1.21 -34.05
CA ARG A 270 21.29 -1.16 -34.36
C ARG A 270 20.60 0.12 -33.88
N CYS A 271 21.35 1.20 -33.72
CA CYS A 271 20.81 2.50 -33.35
C CYS A 271 20.36 3.27 -34.59
N THR A 272 19.35 4.12 -34.41
CA THR A 272 18.94 5.14 -35.39
C THR A 272 19.38 6.51 -34.88
N ILE A 273 20.27 7.17 -35.62
CA ILE A 273 20.84 8.46 -35.24
C ILE A 273 20.53 9.47 -36.33
N THR A 274 19.71 10.48 -36.04
CA THR A 274 19.24 11.42 -37.07
C THR A 274 19.29 12.87 -36.64
N ASP A 275 19.48 13.77 -37.60
CA ASP A 275 19.29 15.21 -37.43
C ASP A 275 20.19 15.77 -36.32
N ILE A 276 21.49 15.64 -36.51
CA ILE A 276 22.51 16.03 -35.54
C ILE A 276 23.24 17.27 -36.04
N GLY A 277 23.31 18.30 -35.20
CA GLY A 277 23.99 19.55 -35.52
C GLY A 277 23.21 20.43 -36.50
N ASN A 278 23.90 21.41 -37.07
CA ASN A 278 23.32 22.36 -37.99
C ASN A 278 24.04 22.32 -39.33
N GLU A 279 23.28 22.02 -40.39
CA GLU A 279 23.80 21.96 -41.75
C GLU A 279 24.37 23.30 -42.23
N ALA A 280 23.63 24.40 -42.05
CA ALA A 280 23.99 25.71 -42.60
C ALA A 280 25.26 26.27 -41.94
N GLU A 281 25.52 25.85 -40.69
CA GLU A 281 26.73 26.21 -39.96
C GLU A 281 27.84 25.14 -40.10
N ASN A 282 27.55 24.01 -40.75
CA ASN A 282 28.44 22.86 -40.89
C ASN A 282 29.00 22.40 -39.52
N THR A 283 28.10 22.23 -38.55
CA THR A 283 28.43 21.85 -37.16
C THR A 283 27.77 20.53 -36.77
N GLY A 284 28.40 19.82 -35.84
CA GLY A 284 27.86 18.63 -35.21
C GLY A 284 28.09 17.33 -35.98
N ASP A 285 28.65 16.35 -35.27
CA ASP A 285 28.95 15.02 -35.81
C ASP A 285 28.02 14.02 -35.16
N SER A 286 27.43 13.09 -35.92
CA SER A 286 26.57 12.07 -35.28
C SER A 286 27.39 11.19 -34.34
N ILE A 287 28.54 10.69 -34.77
CA ILE A 287 29.51 9.97 -33.92
C ILE A 287 30.89 10.56 -34.12
N TRP A 288 31.56 10.92 -33.02
CA TRP A 288 32.96 11.31 -33.04
C TRP A 288 33.78 10.50 -32.04
N ILE A 289 34.78 9.78 -32.58
CA ILE A 289 35.76 9.00 -31.82
C ILE A 289 37.10 9.71 -31.90
N ASP A 290 37.62 10.21 -30.79
CA ASP A 290 38.86 10.99 -30.73
C ASP A 290 39.82 10.58 -29.61
N ASN A 291 41.01 11.18 -29.66
CA ASN A 291 42.00 11.27 -28.59
C ASN A 291 42.15 9.99 -27.74
N GLY A 292 42.89 9.00 -28.25
CA GLY A 292 43.19 7.77 -27.53
C GLY A 292 42.09 6.70 -27.55
N SER A 293 40.91 7.00 -28.09
CA SER A 293 39.79 6.05 -28.18
C SER A 293 40.10 4.94 -29.20
N SER A 294 40.08 3.68 -28.76
CA SER A 294 40.47 2.54 -29.59
C SER A 294 39.55 1.32 -29.44
N ARG A 295 39.54 0.42 -30.43
CA ARG A 295 38.76 -0.83 -30.39
C ARG A 295 37.25 -0.65 -30.21
N ASN A 296 36.71 0.51 -30.58
CA ASN A 296 35.27 0.73 -30.56
C ASN A 296 34.62 0.14 -31.80
N ARG A 297 33.41 -0.36 -31.66
CA ARG A 297 32.66 -1.08 -32.71
C ARG A 297 31.35 -0.36 -32.99
N ILE A 298 31.20 0.13 -34.20
CA ILE A 298 30.02 0.85 -34.69
C ILE A 298 29.36 -0.04 -35.76
N LEU A 299 28.35 -0.80 -35.36
CA LEU A 299 27.83 -1.91 -36.15
C LEU A 299 26.35 -1.77 -36.50
N ASN A 300 25.98 -1.95 -37.77
CA ASN A 300 24.57 -2.08 -38.17
C ASN A 300 23.66 -0.92 -37.74
N ASN A 301 24.19 0.30 -37.70
CA ASN A 301 23.43 1.51 -37.36
C ASN A 301 22.90 2.20 -38.60
N THR A 302 21.82 2.97 -38.43
CA THR A 302 21.30 3.89 -39.47
C THR A 302 21.57 5.32 -39.02
N LEU A 303 22.40 6.03 -39.79
CA LEU A 303 22.77 7.41 -39.53
C LEU A 303 22.29 8.31 -40.66
N ARG A 304 21.63 9.42 -40.33
CA ARG A 304 21.10 10.34 -41.32
C ARG A 304 21.23 11.79 -40.87
N ASN A 305 21.48 12.71 -41.82
CA ASN A 305 21.42 14.16 -41.58
C ASN A 305 22.33 14.63 -40.43
N GLY A 306 23.65 14.60 -40.63
CA GLY A 306 24.63 15.18 -39.70
C GLY A 306 25.16 16.50 -40.25
N GLY A 307 25.27 17.56 -39.46
CA GLY A 307 25.58 18.90 -39.94
C GLY A 307 27.03 19.09 -40.39
N HIS A 308 28.00 18.45 -39.72
CA HIS A 308 29.41 18.42 -40.14
C HIS A 308 29.83 17.10 -40.79
N THR A 309 29.51 15.96 -40.17
CA THR A 309 29.58 14.60 -40.74
C THR A 309 28.68 13.62 -39.97
N LEU A 310 28.38 12.44 -40.52
CA LEU A 310 27.76 11.38 -39.72
C LEU A 310 28.80 10.73 -38.81
N MET A 311 30.00 10.46 -39.32
CA MET A 311 31.08 9.90 -38.52
C MET A 311 32.38 10.64 -38.74
N ASN A 312 33.03 11.06 -37.64
CA ASN A 312 34.40 11.54 -37.62
C ASN A 312 35.24 10.62 -36.72
N ILE A 313 36.24 9.97 -37.30
CA ILE A 313 37.23 9.20 -36.55
C ILE A 313 38.52 9.97 -36.57
N GLY A 314 39.14 10.13 -35.41
CA GLY A 314 40.38 10.88 -35.27
C GLY A 314 40.18 12.27 -34.68
N GLY A 315 41.32 12.94 -34.54
CA GLY A 315 41.46 14.21 -33.85
C GLY A 315 41.35 15.44 -34.74
N ASP A 316 41.06 16.57 -34.11
CA ASP A 316 41.03 17.91 -34.71
C ASP A 316 41.89 18.93 -33.94
N ARG A 317 42.66 18.49 -32.94
CA ARG A 317 43.48 19.36 -32.08
C ARG A 317 44.93 18.89 -31.97
N PRO A 318 45.93 19.79 -31.87
CA PRO A 318 47.30 19.38 -31.64
C PRO A 318 47.48 18.60 -30.33
N GLY A 319 48.27 17.52 -30.37
CA GLY A 319 48.64 16.73 -29.19
C GLY A 319 47.68 15.58 -28.83
N GLU A 320 46.61 15.35 -29.58
CA GLU A 320 45.72 14.21 -29.35
C GLU A 320 46.43 12.87 -29.63
N ALA A 321 46.05 11.84 -28.85
CA ALA A 321 46.60 10.50 -28.97
C ALA A 321 45.98 9.70 -30.13
N GLU A 322 46.66 8.64 -30.55
CA GLU A 322 46.23 7.73 -31.62
C GLU A 322 44.81 7.17 -31.38
N VAL A 323 44.01 7.15 -32.45
CA VAL A 323 42.64 6.62 -32.48
C VAL A 323 42.66 5.35 -33.33
N GLY A 324 42.90 4.21 -32.67
CA GLY A 324 43.31 2.96 -33.30
C GLY A 324 42.26 1.86 -33.30
N ASP A 325 42.36 0.94 -34.26
CA ASP A 325 41.73 -0.39 -34.17
C ASP A 325 40.19 -0.36 -34.06
N ASN A 326 39.55 0.71 -34.51
CA ASN A 326 38.08 0.85 -34.49
C ASN A 326 37.46 0.09 -35.67
N VAL A 327 36.21 -0.36 -35.51
CA VAL A 327 35.46 -1.07 -36.56
C VAL A 327 34.17 -0.33 -36.86
N ILE A 328 33.96 -0.01 -38.13
CA ILE A 328 32.75 0.62 -38.67
C ILE A 328 32.20 -0.35 -39.71
N ALA A 329 31.16 -1.10 -39.34
CA ALA A 329 30.66 -2.15 -40.22
C ALA A 329 29.14 -2.27 -40.32
N GLY A 330 28.64 -2.58 -41.51
CA GLY A 330 27.21 -2.85 -41.73
C GLY A 330 26.30 -1.63 -41.58
N ASN A 331 26.85 -0.42 -41.49
CA ASN A 331 26.06 0.79 -41.23
C ASN A 331 25.45 1.33 -42.54
N THR A 332 24.29 1.97 -42.41
CA THR A 332 23.65 2.76 -43.47
C THR A 332 23.86 4.23 -43.17
N LEU A 333 24.70 4.90 -43.96
CA LEU A 333 25.09 6.30 -43.81
C LEU A 333 24.49 7.12 -44.95
N ILE A 334 23.50 7.97 -44.64
CA ILE A 334 22.79 8.76 -45.64
C ILE A 334 22.87 10.23 -45.26
N ASN A 335 23.74 11.02 -45.90
CA ASN A 335 23.96 12.40 -45.45
C ASN A 335 23.77 13.47 -46.53
N PRO A 336 22.51 13.87 -46.84
CA PRO A 336 22.23 14.97 -47.75
C PRO A 336 22.93 16.28 -47.38
N TRP A 337 23.31 16.47 -46.11
CA TRP A 337 23.80 17.74 -45.57
C TRP A 337 25.29 18.00 -45.81
N THR A 338 26.11 16.95 -45.77
CA THR A 338 27.59 17.06 -45.79
C THR A 338 28.22 15.68 -46.03
N THR A 339 29.52 15.52 -45.79
CA THR A 339 30.24 14.25 -45.92
C THR A 339 29.67 13.18 -44.96
N PRO A 340 29.47 11.93 -45.39
CA PRO A 340 29.05 10.85 -44.49
C PRO A 340 30.16 10.38 -43.53
N LEU A 341 31.39 10.18 -44.01
CA LEU A 341 32.47 9.60 -43.22
C LEU A 341 33.80 10.37 -43.40
N ILE A 342 34.45 10.68 -42.29
CA ILE A 342 35.77 11.28 -42.23
C ILE A 342 36.69 10.39 -41.39
N LEU A 343 37.83 9.99 -41.95
CA LEU A 343 38.95 9.38 -41.22
C LEU A 343 40.07 10.41 -41.11
N ALA A 344 40.04 11.18 -40.03
CA ALA A 344 40.88 12.32 -39.72
C ALA A 344 42.19 11.94 -39.00
N TRP A 345 43.00 12.95 -38.71
CA TRP A 345 44.28 12.87 -38.00
C TRP A 345 44.26 11.89 -36.84
N MET A 346 45.40 11.24 -36.58
CA MET A 346 45.57 10.21 -35.54
C MET A 346 44.74 8.93 -35.71
N THR A 347 43.84 8.83 -36.69
CA THR A 347 43.17 7.57 -37.03
C THR A 347 44.16 6.57 -37.60
N ARG A 348 44.17 5.35 -37.05
CA ARG A 348 44.95 4.23 -37.57
C ARG A 348 44.23 2.90 -37.45
N ARG A 349 44.56 1.95 -38.34
CA ARG A 349 44.08 0.56 -38.27
C ARG A 349 42.56 0.44 -38.14
N THR A 350 41.82 1.44 -38.62
CA THR A 350 40.36 1.43 -38.58
C THR A 350 39.85 0.60 -39.75
N LEU A 351 38.95 -0.33 -39.47
CA LEU A 351 38.28 -1.17 -40.44
C LEU A 351 36.92 -0.57 -40.79
N VAL A 352 36.74 -0.18 -42.05
CA VAL A 352 35.48 0.29 -42.62
C VAL A 352 35.00 -0.76 -43.60
N GLU A 353 33.95 -1.52 -43.25
CA GLU A 353 33.48 -2.61 -44.12
C GLU A 353 31.97 -2.80 -44.20
N ASN A 354 31.48 -3.29 -45.35
CA ASN A 354 30.07 -3.64 -45.52
C ASN A 354 29.10 -2.47 -45.24
N ASN A 355 29.55 -1.21 -45.37
CA ASN A 355 28.70 -0.04 -45.15
C ASN A 355 28.07 0.40 -46.47
N ARG A 356 26.85 0.95 -46.37
CA ARG A 356 26.19 1.68 -47.46
C ARG A 356 26.32 3.16 -47.20
N ILE A 357 27.06 3.88 -48.05
CA ILE A 357 27.44 5.28 -47.84
C ILE A 357 26.92 6.12 -49.00
N SER A 358 26.01 7.04 -48.71
CA SER A 358 25.29 7.74 -49.78
C SER A 358 24.89 9.18 -49.48
N LEU A 359 24.56 9.86 -50.57
CA LEU A 359 23.96 11.20 -50.61
C LEU A 359 24.78 12.32 -49.98
N GLY A 360 26.10 12.14 -49.81
CA GLY A 360 26.98 13.15 -49.22
C GLY A 360 26.84 14.53 -49.86
N ALA A 361 26.39 15.52 -49.09
CA ALA A 361 26.22 16.94 -49.47
C ALA A 361 25.37 17.20 -50.73
N THR A 362 24.25 16.50 -50.90
CA THR A 362 23.45 16.51 -52.15
C THR A 362 22.31 17.53 -52.21
N ASN A 363 21.97 18.23 -51.13
CA ASN A 363 20.82 19.16 -51.11
C ASN A 363 21.18 20.60 -51.50
N GLY A 364 22.46 20.91 -51.70
CA GLY A 364 22.94 22.19 -52.21
C GLY A 364 23.20 23.29 -51.16
N VAL A 365 23.12 22.99 -49.86
CA VAL A 365 23.44 23.99 -48.81
C VAL A 365 24.94 24.08 -48.58
N ASN A 366 25.60 22.95 -48.33
CA ASN A 366 27.05 22.87 -48.23
C ASN A 366 27.70 22.66 -49.60
N TRP A 367 28.97 23.06 -49.70
CA TRP A 367 29.80 22.71 -50.85
C TRP A 367 29.83 21.19 -51.05
N PRO A 368 29.76 20.69 -52.32
CA PRO A 368 29.86 19.27 -52.62
C PRO A 368 30.99 18.56 -51.87
N ARG A 369 30.66 17.46 -51.18
CA ARG A 369 31.62 16.66 -50.40
C ARG A 369 31.64 15.20 -50.85
N ALA A 370 32.77 14.55 -50.54
CA ALA A 370 32.98 13.16 -50.87
C ALA A 370 32.13 12.22 -49.99
N GLY A 371 31.94 10.98 -50.43
CA GLY A 371 31.36 9.93 -49.58
C GLY A 371 32.27 9.58 -48.41
N ILE A 372 33.56 9.41 -48.69
CA ILE A 372 34.62 9.21 -47.70
C ILE A 372 35.73 10.24 -47.89
N GLN A 373 36.06 10.95 -46.82
CA GLN A 373 37.29 11.76 -46.73
C GLN A 373 38.34 10.99 -45.93
N LEU A 374 39.44 10.66 -46.59
CA LEU A 374 40.56 9.92 -45.99
C LEU A 374 41.76 10.85 -45.89
N GLN A 375 42.17 11.15 -44.67
CA GLN A 375 43.29 12.04 -44.35
C GLN A 375 44.10 11.47 -43.16
N SER A 376 44.26 10.15 -43.16
CA SER A 376 44.85 9.37 -42.07
C SER A 376 45.53 8.10 -42.57
N ASN A 377 46.10 7.29 -41.67
CA ASN A 377 47.07 6.26 -42.04
C ASN A 377 46.62 4.83 -41.70
N ASP A 378 47.11 3.84 -42.44
CA ASP A 378 47.03 2.41 -42.13
C ASP A 378 45.61 1.87 -41.92
N ASN A 379 44.60 2.45 -42.57
CA ASN A 379 43.21 2.00 -42.47
C ASN A 379 42.85 0.98 -43.56
N ILE A 380 41.79 0.20 -43.32
CA ILE A 380 41.25 -0.76 -44.28
C ILE A 380 39.82 -0.35 -44.63
N ILE A 381 39.55 -0.14 -45.92
CA ILE A 381 38.23 0.21 -46.46
C ILE A 381 37.86 -0.86 -47.48
N ARG A 382 36.89 -1.72 -47.16
CA ARG A 382 36.53 -2.86 -48.01
C ARG A 382 35.07 -3.24 -48.03
N TYR A 383 34.58 -3.85 -49.10
CA TYR A 383 33.19 -4.32 -49.20
C TYR A 383 32.13 -3.24 -48.96
N ASN A 384 32.47 -1.96 -49.16
CA ASN A 384 31.53 -0.88 -48.99
C ASN A 384 30.84 -0.55 -50.32
N GLU A 385 29.61 -0.08 -50.22
CA GLU A 385 28.83 0.45 -51.32
C GLU A 385 28.72 1.98 -51.15
N ILE A 386 29.47 2.73 -51.94
CA ILE A 386 29.54 4.19 -51.88
C ILE A 386 28.89 4.79 -53.12
N PHE A 387 27.76 5.46 -52.96
CA PHE A 387 26.97 5.88 -54.11
C PHE A 387 26.23 7.20 -53.96
N ASP A 388 25.94 7.83 -55.10
CA ASP A 388 25.13 9.04 -55.18
C ASP A 388 25.63 10.24 -54.35
N ASN A 389 26.93 10.32 -54.06
CA ASN A 389 27.51 11.46 -53.35
C ASN A 389 27.69 12.67 -54.29
N ALA A 390 27.61 13.89 -53.74
CA ALA A 390 27.70 15.11 -54.52
C ALA A 390 29.07 15.32 -55.17
N ALA A 391 30.17 14.96 -54.48
CA ALA A 391 31.53 14.92 -55.01
C ALA A 391 32.06 13.47 -55.12
N ALA A 392 33.38 13.29 -55.13
CA ALA A 392 34.05 11.99 -55.26
C ALA A 392 33.47 10.90 -54.33
N GLY A 393 33.48 9.64 -54.77
CA GLY A 393 33.14 8.53 -53.88
C GLY A 393 34.13 8.45 -52.72
N ILE A 394 35.42 8.56 -53.04
CA ILE A 394 36.51 8.65 -52.06
C ILE A 394 37.51 9.75 -52.44
N MET A 395 37.91 10.51 -51.44
CA MET A 395 38.93 11.55 -51.57
C MET A 395 40.06 11.27 -50.59
N ILE A 396 41.25 10.98 -51.12
CA ILE A 396 42.47 10.69 -50.37
C ILE A 396 43.28 11.99 -50.32
N GLN A 397 43.61 12.45 -49.11
CA GLN A 397 44.11 13.80 -48.91
C GLN A 397 45.33 13.88 -48.01
N GLY A 398 46.16 14.88 -48.27
CA GLY A 398 47.19 15.35 -47.35
C GLY A 398 47.23 16.88 -47.39
N PHE A 399 47.05 17.52 -46.24
CA PHE A 399 47.08 18.98 -46.09
C PHE A 399 47.30 19.38 -44.62
N VAL A 400 47.52 20.67 -44.35
CA VAL A 400 47.60 21.17 -42.98
C VAL A 400 46.22 21.70 -42.55
N TYR A 401 45.56 21.00 -41.63
CA TYR A 401 44.28 21.42 -41.06
C TYR A 401 44.49 22.51 -39.99
N ASN A 402 43.63 23.53 -39.96
CA ASN A 402 43.69 24.68 -39.04
C ASN A 402 45.08 25.35 -38.89
N GLY A 403 45.90 25.31 -39.95
CA GLY A 403 47.20 25.97 -40.02
C GLY A 403 48.35 25.27 -39.27
N ASN A 404 48.09 24.24 -38.45
CA ASN A 404 49.15 23.56 -37.68
C ASN A 404 48.96 22.05 -37.47
N ILE A 405 47.86 21.44 -37.93
CA ILE A 405 47.61 19.99 -37.77
C ILE A 405 47.98 19.28 -39.08
N PRO A 406 49.09 18.51 -39.11
CA PRO A 406 49.52 17.82 -40.31
C PRO A 406 48.67 16.58 -40.61
N GLN A 407 47.90 16.61 -41.70
CA GLN A 407 47.17 15.45 -42.21
C GLN A 407 47.98 14.77 -43.32
N ASP A 408 48.16 13.45 -43.24
CA ASP A 408 48.75 12.63 -44.30
C ASP A 408 47.87 11.40 -44.55
N SER A 409 47.98 10.82 -45.74
CA SER A 409 47.34 9.54 -46.07
C SER A 409 48.39 8.51 -46.47
N ILE A 410 48.76 7.64 -45.55
CA ILE A 410 49.86 6.68 -45.72
C ILE A 410 49.36 5.25 -45.47
N GLY A 411 49.69 4.31 -46.33
CA GLY A 411 49.53 2.88 -46.03
C GLY A 411 48.08 2.36 -45.99
N ASN A 412 47.09 3.13 -46.45
CA ASN A 412 45.70 2.68 -46.43
C ASN A 412 45.43 1.63 -47.51
N GLN A 413 44.57 0.66 -47.20
CA GLN A 413 44.16 -0.41 -48.09
C GLN A 413 42.68 -0.23 -48.44
N ILE A 414 42.41 0.01 -49.73
CA ILE A 414 41.07 0.31 -50.25
C ILE A 414 40.77 -0.73 -51.32
N TYR A 415 40.00 -1.76 -50.96
CA TYR A 415 39.75 -2.87 -51.88
C TYR A 415 38.35 -3.43 -51.86
N ASN A 416 37.92 -4.03 -52.97
CA ASN A 416 36.62 -4.68 -53.07
C ASN A 416 35.46 -3.74 -52.67
N ASN A 417 35.47 -2.48 -53.12
CA ASN A 417 34.36 -1.54 -52.90
C ASN A 417 33.65 -1.23 -54.22
N VAL A 418 32.39 -0.81 -54.14
CA VAL A 418 31.64 -0.23 -55.26
C VAL A 418 31.51 1.26 -55.06
N PHE A 419 31.98 2.03 -56.04
CA PHE A 419 31.79 3.46 -56.16
C PHE A 419 30.87 3.74 -57.34
N TYR A 420 29.62 4.09 -57.08
CA TYR A 420 28.59 4.21 -58.11
C TYR A 420 27.95 5.61 -58.16
N ASN A 421 27.90 6.21 -59.35
CA ASN A 421 27.19 7.48 -59.58
C ASN A 421 27.52 8.60 -58.56
N ASN A 422 28.78 8.67 -58.12
CA ASN A 422 29.27 9.77 -57.31
C ASN A 422 29.67 10.96 -58.20
N ASN A 423 29.97 12.10 -57.59
CA ASN A 423 30.24 13.36 -58.26
C ASN A 423 29.03 13.87 -59.08
N ARG A 424 27.85 13.87 -58.44
CA ARG A 424 26.56 14.23 -59.05
C ARG A 424 26.37 15.73 -59.27
N ILE A 425 26.99 16.57 -58.44
CA ILE A 425 26.84 18.02 -58.51
C ILE A 425 28.15 18.60 -59.05
N GLN A 426 28.12 19.03 -60.31
CA GLN A 426 29.25 19.66 -60.98
C GLN A 426 29.12 21.17 -60.83
N ASP A 427 29.80 21.76 -59.85
CA ASP A 427 30.02 23.21 -59.80
C ASP A 427 31.48 23.55 -60.22
N PHE A 428 31.74 24.81 -60.56
CA PHE A 428 33.03 25.24 -61.12
C PHE A 428 34.20 25.11 -60.13
N VAL A 429 33.92 24.90 -58.84
CA VAL A 429 34.89 24.85 -57.73
C VAL A 429 35.15 23.41 -57.28
N ASN A 430 34.13 22.55 -57.33
CA ASN A 430 34.15 21.15 -56.93
C ASN A 430 33.97 20.25 -58.13
N ASN A 431 35.06 20.11 -58.84
CA ASN A 431 35.16 19.21 -59.94
C ASN A 431 36.19 18.18 -59.45
N ALA A 432 35.72 17.00 -59.04
CA ALA A 432 36.56 15.93 -58.54
C ALA A 432 36.41 14.67 -59.41
N GLY A 433 37.44 13.85 -59.50
CA GLY A 433 37.31 12.49 -60.02
C GLY A 433 36.53 11.60 -59.04
N ALA A 434 36.02 10.46 -59.50
CA ALA A 434 35.47 9.41 -58.64
C ALA A 434 36.49 8.93 -57.59
N LEU A 435 37.76 8.84 -58.02
CA LEU A 435 38.94 8.67 -57.17
C LEU A 435 39.76 9.97 -57.24
N HIS A 436 39.88 10.66 -56.11
CA HIS A 436 40.56 11.96 -56.05
C HIS A 436 41.70 11.95 -55.04
N PHE A 437 42.93 12.15 -55.52
CA PHE A 437 44.09 12.48 -54.69
C PHE A 437 44.21 14.00 -54.61
N ARG A 438 44.15 14.57 -53.41
CA ARG A 438 44.36 16.01 -53.20
C ARG A 438 45.47 16.24 -52.20
N ILE A 439 46.59 16.80 -52.68
CA ILE A 439 47.77 17.04 -51.86
C ILE A 439 48.04 18.54 -51.81
N SER A 440 48.27 19.08 -50.62
CA SER A 440 48.70 20.46 -50.42
C SER A 440 49.62 20.66 -49.22
N ASN A 441 50.22 21.86 -49.13
CA ASN A 441 51.01 22.31 -47.98
C ASN A 441 52.20 21.41 -47.63
N GLY A 442 52.80 20.74 -48.63
CA GLY A 442 53.94 19.84 -48.44
C GLY A 442 53.62 18.53 -47.74
N ARG A 443 52.34 18.17 -47.59
CA ARG A 443 51.91 16.90 -46.99
C ARG A 443 52.07 15.73 -47.95
N THR A 444 51.95 14.51 -47.43
CA THR A 444 52.20 13.31 -48.24
C THR A 444 50.97 12.43 -48.39
N ILE A 445 50.86 11.82 -49.57
CA ILE A 445 49.98 10.68 -49.83
C ILE A 445 50.85 9.60 -50.46
N THR A 446 51.06 8.48 -49.77
CA THR A 446 52.00 7.45 -50.21
C THR A 446 51.60 6.06 -49.73
N GLN A 447 52.05 5.02 -50.41
CA GLN A 447 51.87 3.62 -49.99
C GLN A 447 50.40 3.18 -49.82
N ASN A 448 49.43 3.90 -50.38
CA ASN A 448 48.04 3.46 -50.38
C ASN A 448 47.81 2.46 -51.50
N VAL A 449 46.99 1.44 -51.24
CA VAL A 449 46.61 0.40 -52.19
C VAL A 449 45.14 0.57 -52.56
N ILE A 450 44.85 0.73 -53.85
CA ILE A 450 43.51 0.80 -54.42
C ILE A 450 43.36 -0.36 -55.40
N GLU A 451 42.70 -1.44 -54.99
CA GLU A 451 42.62 -2.69 -55.77
C GLU A 451 41.25 -3.37 -55.73
N ASN A 452 40.88 -4.12 -56.78
CA ASN A 452 39.62 -4.88 -56.84
C ASN A 452 38.33 -4.04 -56.70
N ASN A 453 38.37 -2.73 -56.92
CA ASN A 453 37.19 -1.87 -56.79
C ASN A 453 36.46 -1.70 -58.13
N ILE A 454 35.18 -1.33 -58.06
CA ILE A 454 34.38 -0.92 -59.21
C ILE A 454 34.06 0.57 -59.10
N PHE A 455 34.57 1.38 -60.02
CA PHE A 455 34.19 2.77 -60.21
C PHE A 455 33.32 2.90 -61.46
N PHE A 456 32.00 2.93 -61.27
CA PHE A 456 31.03 2.91 -62.35
C PHE A 456 30.03 4.06 -62.29
N ARG A 457 29.65 4.62 -63.44
CA ARG A 457 28.67 5.73 -63.54
C ARG A 457 29.03 7.03 -62.81
N ASN A 458 30.22 7.13 -62.25
CA ASN A 458 30.63 8.34 -61.56
C ASN A 458 30.79 9.49 -62.56
N GLY A 459 30.40 10.70 -62.13
CA GLY A 459 30.82 11.93 -62.79
C GLY A 459 32.34 12.08 -62.79
N GLY A 460 32.84 13.20 -63.28
CA GLY A 460 34.29 13.42 -63.30
C GLY A 460 34.66 14.89 -63.36
N PHE A 461 35.97 15.13 -63.27
CA PHE A 461 36.57 16.44 -63.37
C PHE A 461 36.53 16.94 -64.81
N GLN A 462 35.71 17.94 -65.12
CA GLN A 462 35.72 18.61 -66.42
C GLN A 462 36.93 19.55 -66.56
N TYR A 463 37.81 19.27 -67.52
CA TYR A 463 38.94 20.15 -67.84
C TYR A 463 39.30 20.09 -69.32
N GLN A 464 39.40 21.26 -69.95
CA GLN A 464 39.73 21.42 -71.37
C GLN A 464 38.89 20.52 -72.31
N GLY A 465 37.57 20.48 -72.08
CA GLY A 465 36.63 19.71 -72.92
C GLY A 465 36.58 18.21 -72.66
N ASN A 466 37.40 17.68 -71.74
CA ASN A 466 37.39 16.28 -71.32
C ASN A 466 36.83 16.13 -69.90
N THR A 467 36.42 14.92 -69.52
CA THR A 467 35.90 14.60 -68.18
C THR A 467 36.67 13.43 -67.57
N TYR A 468 37.38 13.67 -66.47
CA TYR A 468 38.32 12.72 -65.87
C TYR A 468 37.77 12.03 -64.62
N THR A 469 37.92 10.71 -64.54
CA THR A 469 37.42 9.91 -63.41
C THR A 469 38.47 9.80 -62.30
N ILE A 470 39.75 9.81 -62.64
CA ILE A 470 40.85 9.78 -61.68
C ILE A 470 41.55 11.14 -61.75
N THR A 471 41.63 11.82 -60.62
CA THR A 471 42.30 13.12 -60.53
C THR A 471 43.40 13.07 -59.49
N ILE A 472 44.62 13.43 -59.90
CA ILE A 472 45.79 13.57 -59.03
C ILE A 472 46.15 15.04 -58.95
N ASN A 473 45.81 15.70 -57.84
CA ASN A 473 45.86 17.15 -57.70
C ASN A 473 46.94 17.60 -56.71
N HIS A 474 48.00 18.20 -57.26
CA HIS A 474 49.08 18.82 -56.50
C HIS A 474 48.85 20.33 -56.36
N TYR A 475 48.10 20.73 -55.34
CA TYR A 475 47.77 22.11 -55.06
C TYR A 475 48.74 22.70 -54.03
N ASP A 476 49.35 23.86 -54.27
CA ASP A 476 50.28 24.52 -53.32
C ASP A 476 51.40 23.60 -52.76
N ASN A 477 51.93 22.71 -53.60
CA ASN A 477 53.04 21.83 -53.28
C ASN A 477 54.33 22.27 -53.98
N GLY A 478 55.42 22.35 -53.23
CA GLY A 478 56.75 22.71 -53.75
C GLY A 478 57.33 21.72 -54.77
N SER A 479 56.80 20.49 -54.82
CA SER A 479 57.14 19.48 -55.83
C SER A 479 55.93 18.61 -56.17
N ALA A 480 55.65 18.37 -57.46
CA ALA A 480 54.69 17.34 -57.88
C ALA A 480 55.38 15.99 -58.13
N TRP A 481 54.61 14.91 -58.11
CA TRP A 481 55.13 13.58 -58.39
C TRP A 481 55.62 13.51 -59.84
N PRO A 482 56.78 12.87 -60.10
CA PRO A 482 57.24 12.65 -61.47
C PRO A 482 56.19 11.94 -62.32
N GLU A 483 56.21 12.19 -63.63
CA GLU A 483 55.36 11.48 -64.57
C GLU A 483 55.57 9.95 -64.45
N GLY A 484 54.46 9.20 -64.43
CA GLY A 484 54.48 7.74 -64.22
C GLY A 484 54.66 7.28 -62.77
N ASN A 485 55.01 8.19 -61.85
CA ASN A 485 55.21 7.87 -60.43
C ASN A 485 53.97 8.26 -59.61
N LEU A 486 53.44 7.31 -58.85
CA LEU A 486 52.30 7.51 -57.94
C LEU A 486 52.74 7.70 -56.48
N ASN A 487 53.99 8.08 -56.22
CA ASN A 487 54.57 8.24 -54.89
C ASN A 487 54.36 7.01 -54.01
N GLY A 488 54.61 5.81 -54.56
CA GLY A 488 54.42 4.53 -53.86
C GLY A 488 52.96 4.10 -53.68
N ASN A 489 51.96 4.90 -54.10
CA ASN A 489 50.58 4.44 -54.18
C ASN A 489 50.40 3.47 -55.34
N VAL A 490 49.43 2.56 -55.22
CA VAL A 490 49.11 1.53 -56.21
C VAL A 490 47.63 1.64 -56.56
N ILE A 491 47.32 1.67 -57.86
CA ILE A 491 45.95 1.66 -58.39
C ILE A 491 45.88 0.52 -59.39
N LYS A 492 45.44 -0.67 -58.99
CA LYS A 492 45.52 -1.85 -59.87
C LYS A 492 44.24 -2.66 -59.87
N ASN A 493 43.97 -3.35 -60.98
CA ASN A 493 42.90 -4.34 -61.04
C ASN A 493 41.52 -3.81 -60.63
N ASN A 494 41.20 -2.58 -61.03
CA ASN A 494 39.90 -1.95 -60.81
C ASN A 494 39.13 -1.80 -62.14
N ILE A 495 37.81 -1.73 -62.06
CA ILE A 495 36.99 -1.21 -63.15
C ILE A 495 36.90 0.31 -63.02
N PHE A 496 37.22 1.03 -64.08
CA PHE A 496 36.88 2.44 -64.23
C PHE A 496 36.07 2.64 -65.51
N LEU A 497 34.78 2.93 -65.40
CA LEU A 497 33.94 3.23 -66.55
C LEU A 497 32.89 4.29 -66.20
N ARG A 498 32.97 5.47 -66.84
CA ARG A 498 32.05 6.59 -66.54
C ARG A 498 30.63 6.33 -66.95
N GLN A 499 30.42 5.67 -68.08
CA GLN A 499 29.10 5.26 -68.55
C GLN A 499 29.29 4.20 -69.63
N PRO A 500 28.28 3.34 -69.88
CA PRO A 500 28.32 2.43 -71.01
C PRO A 500 28.71 3.16 -72.30
N GLY A 501 29.73 2.66 -73.00
CA GLY A 501 30.25 3.24 -74.24
C GLY A 501 31.31 4.33 -74.09
N SER A 502 31.73 4.73 -72.87
CA SER A 502 32.78 5.76 -72.69
C SER A 502 34.22 5.23 -72.67
N ALA A 503 34.42 3.93 -72.93
CA ALA A 503 35.74 3.31 -72.89
C ALA A 503 36.70 3.95 -73.91
N GLY A 504 37.97 4.12 -73.54
CA GLY A 504 39.00 4.72 -74.38
C GLY A 504 39.02 6.26 -74.40
N THR A 505 38.14 6.92 -73.66
CA THR A 505 38.19 8.38 -73.47
C THR A 505 39.26 8.77 -72.44
N PRO A 506 39.77 10.02 -72.44
CA PRO A 506 40.67 10.49 -71.39
C PRO A 506 40.03 10.32 -70.00
N LEU A 507 40.73 9.64 -69.09
CA LEU A 507 40.18 9.18 -67.81
C LEU A 507 41.00 9.66 -66.61
N VAL A 508 42.32 9.85 -66.79
CA VAL A 508 43.24 10.27 -65.73
C VAL A 508 43.76 11.67 -66.02
N LEU A 509 43.61 12.57 -65.06
CA LEU A 509 44.26 13.88 -65.08
C LEU A 509 45.25 13.99 -63.93
N HIS A 510 46.51 14.25 -64.28
CA HIS A 510 47.57 14.59 -63.33
C HIS A 510 47.83 16.10 -63.39
N ILE A 511 47.41 16.82 -62.35
CA ILE A 511 47.62 18.26 -62.20
C ILE A 511 48.95 18.48 -61.50
N ARG A 512 49.88 19.15 -62.18
CA ARG A 512 51.26 19.39 -61.71
C ARG A 512 51.53 20.88 -61.60
N ASN A 513 52.63 21.26 -60.96
CA ASN A 513 53.09 22.64 -60.97
C ASN A 513 53.56 23.07 -62.38
N ALA A 514 53.53 24.38 -62.66
CA ALA A 514 53.86 24.91 -63.99
C ALA A 514 55.30 24.59 -64.42
N ALA A 515 56.25 24.53 -63.47
CA ALA A 515 57.66 24.24 -63.73
C ALA A 515 57.91 22.81 -64.25
N GLN A 516 57.01 21.87 -63.99
CA GLN A 516 57.10 20.48 -64.42
C GLN A 516 56.32 20.21 -65.73
N GLY A 517 55.89 21.25 -66.44
CA GLY A 517 55.17 21.12 -67.72
C GLY A 517 53.65 21.03 -67.58
N GLY A 518 53.08 21.57 -66.48
CA GLY A 518 51.63 21.71 -66.30
C GLY A 518 50.85 20.39 -66.23
N ASN A 519 49.54 20.47 -66.46
CA ASN A 519 48.62 19.33 -66.34
C ASN A 519 48.81 18.31 -67.47
N VAL A 520 48.72 17.02 -67.16
CA VAL A 520 48.83 15.92 -68.14
C VAL A 520 47.59 15.05 -68.11
N SER A 521 47.14 14.68 -69.30
CA SER A 521 45.92 13.92 -69.55
C SER A 521 46.25 12.57 -70.18
N TYR A 522 45.62 11.50 -69.68
CA TYR A 522 45.82 10.14 -70.19
C TYR A 522 44.48 9.42 -70.37
N THR A 523 44.39 8.61 -71.43
CA THR A 523 43.46 7.47 -71.44
C THR A 523 43.90 6.45 -70.39
N LEU A 524 43.00 5.56 -69.95
CA LEU A 524 43.39 4.55 -68.98
C LEU A 524 44.58 3.70 -69.48
N PRO A 525 44.57 3.12 -70.70
CA PRO A 525 45.73 2.36 -71.22
C PRO A 525 47.03 3.18 -71.26
N GLY A 526 46.96 4.45 -71.66
CA GLY A 526 48.13 5.33 -71.70
C GLY A 526 48.73 5.55 -70.31
N PHE A 527 47.89 5.69 -69.28
CA PHE A 527 48.35 5.81 -67.90
C PHE A 527 49.05 4.55 -67.40
N GLN A 528 48.53 3.36 -67.73
CA GLN A 528 49.16 2.08 -67.33
C GLN A 528 50.50 1.84 -68.05
N GLN A 529 50.71 2.43 -69.23
CA GLN A 529 51.99 2.34 -69.94
C GLN A 529 53.10 3.14 -69.26
N ILE A 530 52.76 4.29 -68.66
CA ILE A 530 53.75 5.14 -67.99
C ILE A 530 53.92 4.81 -66.50
N SER A 531 52.96 4.09 -65.88
CA SER A 531 53.01 3.75 -64.47
C SER A 531 52.80 2.26 -64.23
N SER A 532 53.86 1.57 -63.78
CA SER A 532 53.79 0.15 -63.37
C SER A 532 52.94 -0.08 -62.11
N ALA A 533 52.65 0.99 -61.35
CA ALA A 533 51.75 0.95 -60.20
C ALA A 533 50.27 1.08 -60.59
N ALA A 534 49.97 1.34 -61.87
CA ALA A 534 48.62 1.55 -62.39
C ALA A 534 48.08 0.37 -63.25
N VAL A 535 48.58 -0.85 -63.06
CA VAL A 535 48.37 -1.97 -63.99
C VAL A 535 47.02 -2.69 -63.83
N ALA A 536 46.60 -3.41 -64.88
CA ALA A 536 45.44 -4.32 -64.89
C ALA A 536 44.07 -3.66 -64.62
N ASN A 537 43.98 -2.33 -64.56
CA ASN A 537 42.70 -1.65 -64.60
C ASN A 537 42.10 -1.72 -66.01
N PHE A 538 40.77 -1.70 -66.09
CA PHE A 538 40.06 -1.82 -67.37
C PHE A 538 38.73 -1.06 -67.36
N GLU A 539 38.21 -0.84 -68.57
CA GLU A 539 36.98 -0.07 -68.81
C GLU A 539 35.91 -1.02 -69.36
N SER A 540 35.16 -1.68 -68.47
CA SER A 540 34.05 -2.56 -68.87
C SER A 540 32.86 -2.40 -67.93
N ASP A 541 31.67 -2.64 -68.47
CA ASP A 541 30.43 -2.59 -67.69
C ASP A 541 30.46 -3.72 -66.64
N PRO A 542 30.33 -3.43 -65.34
CA PRO A 542 30.33 -4.46 -64.30
C PRO A 542 29.07 -5.35 -64.33
N MET A 543 28.03 -5.02 -65.08
CA MET A 543 26.81 -5.80 -65.23
C MET A 543 26.10 -6.08 -63.89
N PHE A 544 25.72 -5.03 -63.16
CA PHE A 544 24.94 -5.19 -61.92
C PHE A 544 23.53 -5.71 -62.17
N THR A 545 22.97 -6.49 -61.23
CA THR A 545 21.64 -7.10 -61.33
C THR A 545 20.53 -6.07 -61.41
N ASP A 546 20.56 -5.05 -60.55
CA ASP A 546 19.55 -3.97 -60.48
C ASP A 546 20.18 -2.63 -60.08
N GLU A 547 20.74 -1.94 -61.07
CA GLU A 547 21.31 -0.59 -60.92
C GLU A 547 20.28 0.45 -60.44
N ALA A 548 18.99 0.28 -60.78
CA ALA A 548 17.94 1.25 -60.49
C ALA A 548 17.69 1.37 -58.99
N ASN A 549 17.67 0.23 -58.30
CA ASN A 549 17.50 0.15 -56.84
C ASN A 549 18.84 0.11 -56.06
N ARG A 550 19.97 0.38 -56.74
CA ARG A 550 21.31 0.34 -56.13
C ARG A 550 21.64 -1.03 -55.55
N ALA A 551 21.23 -2.12 -56.20
CA ALA A 551 21.69 -3.46 -55.86
C ALA A 551 22.95 -3.77 -56.66
N PHE A 552 24.10 -3.83 -55.98
CA PHE A 552 25.41 -3.97 -56.63
C PHE A 552 25.93 -5.41 -56.64
N THR A 553 25.04 -6.39 -56.75
CA THR A 553 25.40 -7.79 -57.05
C THR A 553 25.62 -7.97 -58.55
N LEU A 554 26.54 -8.84 -58.96
CA LEU A 554 26.91 -9.05 -60.36
C LEU A 554 25.95 -10.01 -61.08
N ARG A 555 25.72 -9.81 -62.38
CA ARG A 555 25.01 -10.76 -63.25
C ARG A 555 25.99 -11.79 -63.82
N SER A 556 25.46 -12.93 -64.25
CA SER A 556 26.22 -13.93 -65.01
C SER A 556 26.92 -13.32 -66.22
N GLY A 557 28.20 -13.69 -66.39
CA GLY A 557 29.04 -13.18 -67.48
C GLY A 557 29.63 -11.80 -67.22
N SER A 558 29.43 -11.22 -66.03
CA SER A 558 30.08 -9.98 -65.64
C SER A 558 31.62 -10.09 -65.78
N PRO A 559 32.28 -9.07 -66.35
CA PRO A 559 33.74 -9.03 -66.44
C PRO A 559 34.42 -8.77 -65.09
N ALA A 560 33.65 -8.55 -64.02
CA ALA A 560 34.15 -8.41 -62.66
C ALA A 560 34.30 -9.75 -61.92
N ILE A 561 33.66 -10.83 -62.39
CA ILE A 561 33.69 -12.14 -61.75
C ILE A 561 35.07 -12.79 -61.89
N ASP A 562 35.59 -13.41 -60.82
CA ASP A 562 36.84 -14.18 -60.79
C ASP A 562 38.07 -13.39 -61.25
N ARG A 563 38.07 -12.07 -61.03
CA ARG A 563 39.08 -11.16 -61.59
C ARG A 563 39.90 -10.44 -60.56
N GLY A 564 39.53 -10.50 -59.30
CA GLY A 564 40.19 -9.86 -58.17
C GLY A 564 41.55 -10.47 -57.85
N VAL A 565 42.41 -9.67 -57.26
CA VAL A 565 43.64 -10.14 -56.62
C VAL A 565 43.24 -10.87 -55.33
N VAL A 566 43.73 -12.09 -55.15
CA VAL A 566 43.51 -12.87 -53.92
C VAL A 566 44.13 -12.16 -52.73
N ILE A 567 43.31 -11.87 -51.72
CA ILE A 567 43.75 -11.29 -50.45
C ILE A 567 43.89 -12.42 -49.42
N PRO A 568 45.09 -12.63 -48.84
CA PRO A 568 45.30 -13.71 -47.87
C PRO A 568 44.31 -13.63 -46.70
N GLY A 569 43.65 -14.76 -46.40
CA GLY A 569 42.73 -14.88 -45.28
C GLY A 569 41.31 -14.37 -45.54
N VAL A 570 41.00 -13.91 -46.75
CA VAL A 570 39.64 -13.58 -47.18
C VAL A 570 39.08 -14.71 -48.04
N ALA A 571 37.91 -15.24 -47.68
CA ALA A 571 37.20 -16.22 -48.50
C ALA A 571 36.56 -15.56 -49.73
N TYR A 572 36.57 -16.28 -50.85
CA TYR A 572 35.94 -15.87 -52.11
C TYR A 572 35.32 -17.09 -52.80
N LEU A 573 34.44 -16.84 -53.77
CA LEU A 573 33.84 -17.88 -54.58
C LEU A 573 34.62 -18.02 -55.90
N GLY A 574 34.53 -19.20 -56.54
CA GLY A 574 35.21 -19.43 -57.80
C GLY A 574 36.74 -19.59 -57.70
N THR A 575 37.45 -19.00 -58.65
CA THR A 575 38.91 -19.11 -58.84
C THR A 575 39.69 -17.89 -58.34
N ALA A 576 39.03 -16.75 -58.15
CA ALA A 576 39.59 -15.55 -57.51
C ALA A 576 38.45 -14.67 -56.97
N PRO A 577 38.70 -13.73 -56.04
CA PRO A 577 37.68 -12.79 -55.60
C PRO A 577 37.07 -12.02 -56.76
N ASP A 578 35.84 -11.61 -56.62
CA ASP A 578 35.21 -10.70 -57.59
C ASP A 578 35.67 -9.26 -57.35
N LEU A 579 35.55 -8.42 -58.38
CA LEU A 579 35.68 -6.98 -58.19
C LEU A 579 34.40 -6.43 -57.56
N GLY A 580 34.55 -5.44 -56.69
CA GLY A 580 33.43 -4.80 -56.00
C GLY A 580 33.13 -5.42 -54.65
N ALA A 581 31.97 -5.06 -54.09
CA ALA A 581 31.62 -5.31 -52.70
C ALA A 581 30.97 -6.68 -52.44
N ASN A 582 30.46 -7.33 -53.48
CA ASN A 582 29.70 -8.55 -53.39
C ASN A 582 30.33 -9.63 -54.28
N GLU A 583 30.53 -10.82 -53.74
CA GLU A 583 30.90 -12.02 -54.50
C GLU A 583 29.69 -12.57 -55.26
N TYR A 584 29.91 -13.04 -56.47
CA TYR A 584 28.95 -13.70 -57.33
C TYR A 584 28.89 -15.19 -57.00
N ASP A 585 27.69 -15.66 -56.73
CA ASP A 585 27.40 -17.01 -56.24
C ASP A 585 26.99 -18.01 -57.34
N GLY A 586 27.17 -17.65 -58.62
CA GLY A 586 26.92 -18.58 -59.74
C GLY A 586 25.65 -18.30 -60.56
N GLY A 587 24.98 -17.16 -60.37
CA GLY A 587 23.96 -16.70 -61.34
C GLY A 587 22.59 -17.31 -61.20
N GLY A 588 22.41 -18.13 -60.17
CA GLY A 588 21.20 -18.00 -59.38
C GLY A 588 21.28 -16.66 -58.67
N GLY A 589 21.13 -15.53 -59.37
CA GLY A 589 20.65 -14.33 -58.67
C GLY A 589 19.50 -14.81 -57.80
N PRO A 590 19.40 -14.41 -56.52
CA PRO A 590 18.44 -15.02 -55.60
C PRO A 590 17.14 -15.09 -56.40
N PRO A 591 16.63 -16.31 -56.69
CA PRO A 591 15.51 -16.46 -57.61
C PRO A 591 14.52 -15.40 -57.17
N ALA A 592 14.02 -14.54 -58.10
CA ALA A 592 13.14 -13.41 -57.74
C ALA A 592 12.33 -13.85 -56.56
N ASP A 593 12.60 -13.27 -55.38
CA ASP A 593 12.29 -14.01 -54.16
C ASP A 593 10.80 -14.33 -54.25
N THR A 594 10.55 -15.63 -54.34
CA THR A 594 9.25 -16.25 -54.61
C THR A 594 8.96 -17.25 -53.51
N ILE A 595 9.92 -17.42 -52.58
CA ILE A 595 9.82 -18.24 -51.41
C ILE A 595 9.22 -17.31 -50.37
N PRO A 596 7.96 -17.50 -49.97
CA PRO A 596 7.41 -16.69 -48.91
C PRO A 596 8.09 -17.02 -47.57
N PRO A 597 8.16 -16.06 -46.63
CA PRO A 597 8.75 -16.29 -45.32
C PRO A 597 8.21 -17.54 -44.65
N THR A 598 9.10 -18.38 -44.10
CA THR A 598 8.66 -19.48 -43.25
C THR A 598 8.31 -18.92 -41.88
N VAL A 599 7.03 -18.96 -41.53
CA VAL A 599 6.51 -18.44 -40.26
C VAL A 599 5.88 -19.55 -39.44
N ALA A 600 6.15 -19.58 -38.14
CA ALA A 600 5.48 -20.47 -37.20
C ALA A 600 5.12 -19.70 -35.93
N VAL A 601 3.88 -19.83 -35.46
CA VAL A 601 3.55 -19.46 -34.09
C VAL A 601 4.09 -20.56 -33.18
N THR A 602 5.04 -20.20 -32.31
CA THR A 602 5.76 -21.12 -31.42
C THR A 602 5.23 -21.07 -29.98
N ALA A 603 4.53 -19.98 -29.62
CA ALA A 603 3.77 -19.87 -28.39
C ALA A 603 2.55 -18.96 -28.62
N PRO A 604 1.38 -19.23 -28.01
CA PRO A 604 1.05 -20.40 -27.18
C PRO A 604 1.20 -21.74 -27.93
N SER A 605 1.32 -22.86 -27.21
CA SER A 605 1.33 -24.19 -27.83
C SER A 605 -0.07 -24.60 -28.28
N VAL A 606 -0.16 -25.53 -29.24
CA VAL A 606 -1.46 -26.06 -29.70
C VAL A 606 -2.24 -26.70 -28.56
N GLY A 607 -3.52 -26.35 -28.43
CA GLY A 607 -4.42 -26.79 -27.37
C GLY A 607 -4.24 -26.06 -26.04
N GLN A 608 -3.30 -25.12 -25.93
CA GLN A 608 -3.04 -24.40 -24.68
C GLN A 608 -4.26 -23.57 -24.27
N THR A 609 -4.62 -23.65 -22.99
CA THR A 609 -5.56 -22.72 -22.37
C THR A 609 -4.82 -21.46 -21.95
N VAL A 610 -5.33 -20.29 -22.35
CA VAL A 610 -4.69 -18.99 -22.16
C VAL A 610 -5.67 -17.98 -21.57
N SER A 611 -5.17 -16.99 -20.84
CA SER A 611 -5.98 -15.98 -20.15
C SER A 611 -5.17 -14.72 -19.87
N GLY A 612 -5.82 -13.55 -19.83
CA GLY A 612 -5.16 -12.26 -19.62
C GLY A 612 -4.22 -11.89 -20.78
N MET A 613 -3.09 -11.27 -20.47
CA MET A 613 -2.10 -10.87 -21.47
C MET A 613 -1.23 -12.08 -21.89
N VAL A 614 -1.34 -12.48 -23.15
CA VAL A 614 -0.69 -13.65 -23.71
C VAL A 614 0.33 -13.20 -24.74
N THR A 615 1.60 -13.56 -24.55
CA THR A 615 2.61 -13.31 -25.59
C THR A 615 2.49 -14.36 -26.69
N ILE A 616 2.09 -13.93 -27.87
CA ILE A 616 2.23 -14.72 -29.09
C ILE A 616 3.68 -14.61 -29.53
N ARG A 617 4.40 -15.73 -29.59
CA ARG A 617 5.76 -15.80 -30.15
C ARG A 617 5.69 -16.43 -31.51
N ALA A 618 6.32 -15.81 -32.50
CA ALA A 618 6.52 -16.39 -33.80
C ALA A 618 8.02 -16.60 -34.08
N SER A 619 8.34 -17.59 -34.90
CA SER A 619 9.56 -17.57 -35.70
C SER A 619 9.19 -17.08 -37.09
N ALA A 620 10.01 -16.23 -37.67
CA ALA A 620 9.91 -15.87 -39.06
C ALA A 620 11.32 -15.83 -39.63
N SER A 621 11.56 -16.63 -40.65
CA SER A 621 12.84 -16.70 -41.35
C SER A 621 12.56 -16.75 -42.83
N ASP A 622 13.40 -16.09 -43.58
CA ASP A 622 13.28 -15.99 -45.02
C ASP A 622 14.68 -15.94 -45.64
N ASN A 623 14.83 -16.40 -46.88
CA ASN A 623 16.11 -16.42 -47.61
C ASN A 623 16.62 -15.01 -47.94
N VAL A 624 15.76 -13.99 -47.99
CA VAL A 624 16.14 -12.57 -48.18
C VAL A 624 15.75 -11.67 -47.01
N GLY A 625 15.22 -12.26 -45.94
CA GLY A 625 14.90 -11.58 -44.69
C GLY A 625 13.47 -11.06 -44.63
N VAL A 626 12.92 -11.08 -43.42
CA VAL A 626 11.55 -10.63 -43.14
C VAL A 626 11.57 -9.12 -42.86
N THR A 627 10.63 -8.37 -43.43
CA THR A 627 10.46 -6.92 -43.26
C THR A 627 9.25 -6.55 -42.39
N ARG A 628 8.26 -7.44 -42.27
CA ARG A 628 7.04 -7.23 -41.48
C ARG A 628 6.45 -8.54 -40.97
N ILE A 629 5.85 -8.52 -39.77
CA ILE A 629 5.00 -9.62 -39.27
C ILE A 629 3.63 -9.07 -38.83
N ASP A 630 2.56 -9.67 -39.32
CA ASP A 630 1.19 -9.45 -38.84
C ASP A 630 0.76 -10.64 -37.96
N TYR A 631 0.24 -10.37 -36.77
CA TYR A 631 -0.36 -11.39 -35.90
C TYR A 631 -1.88 -11.36 -36.04
N LEU A 632 -2.52 -12.53 -36.10
CA LEU A 632 -3.96 -12.64 -36.32
C LEU A 632 -4.63 -13.61 -35.35
N GLN A 633 -5.84 -13.26 -34.91
CA GLN A 633 -6.79 -14.10 -34.17
C GLN A 633 -8.01 -14.35 -35.03
N ASP A 634 -8.37 -15.61 -35.28
CA ASP A 634 -9.53 -16.01 -36.08
C ASP A 634 -9.58 -15.32 -37.45
N GLY A 635 -8.40 -15.11 -38.04
CA GLY A 635 -8.20 -14.42 -39.31
C GLY A 635 -8.26 -12.89 -39.27
N GLN A 636 -8.55 -12.28 -38.11
CA GLN A 636 -8.53 -10.83 -37.89
C GLN A 636 -7.15 -10.37 -37.39
N VAL A 637 -6.63 -9.27 -37.93
CA VAL A 637 -5.31 -8.73 -37.55
C VAL A 637 -5.37 -8.15 -36.14
N LEU A 638 -4.51 -8.64 -35.26
CA LEU A 638 -4.26 -8.12 -33.91
C LEU A 638 -3.21 -7.00 -33.93
N GLY A 639 -2.20 -7.10 -34.79
CA GLY A 639 -1.14 -6.10 -34.90
C GLY A 639 -0.19 -6.34 -36.07
N VAL A 640 0.41 -5.25 -36.55
CA VAL A 640 1.32 -5.19 -37.71
C VAL A 640 2.65 -4.58 -37.25
N LEU A 641 3.76 -5.31 -37.40
CA LEU A 641 5.07 -4.91 -36.86
C LEU A 641 6.10 -4.77 -37.99
N SER A 642 6.63 -3.56 -38.18
CA SER A 642 7.65 -3.18 -39.17
C SER A 642 8.59 -2.12 -38.57
N PRO A 643 9.88 -2.41 -38.28
CA PRO A 643 10.59 -3.68 -38.53
C PRO A 643 9.95 -4.87 -37.78
N PRO A 644 10.15 -6.11 -38.26
CA PRO A 644 9.43 -7.25 -37.72
C PRO A 644 9.84 -7.55 -36.28
N ALA A 645 8.87 -7.92 -35.46
CA ALA A 645 9.12 -8.42 -34.11
C ALA A 645 8.52 -9.82 -33.93
N LEU A 646 9.33 -10.71 -33.37
CA LEU A 646 9.02 -12.13 -33.17
C LEU A 646 8.07 -12.40 -31.99
N THR A 647 7.60 -11.34 -31.34
CA THR A 647 6.64 -11.42 -30.25
C THR A 647 5.58 -10.34 -30.39
N PHE A 648 4.34 -10.69 -30.05
CA PHE A 648 3.22 -9.78 -29.97
C PHE A 648 2.43 -10.03 -28.69
N SER A 649 2.06 -8.96 -27.98
CA SER A 649 1.27 -9.08 -26.75
C SER A 649 -0.22 -9.04 -27.09
N TRP A 650 -0.91 -10.15 -26.86
CA TRP A 650 -2.33 -10.32 -27.13
C TRP A 650 -3.12 -10.31 -25.82
N ASP A 651 -3.91 -9.27 -25.60
CA ASP A 651 -4.79 -9.19 -24.43
C ASP A 651 -6.07 -10.00 -24.68
N THR A 652 -6.19 -11.14 -24.01
CA THR A 652 -7.35 -12.02 -24.13
C THR A 652 -8.53 -11.58 -23.26
N ALA A 653 -8.40 -10.56 -22.41
CA ALA A 653 -9.46 -10.13 -21.49
C ALA A 653 -10.74 -9.64 -22.20
N ALA A 654 -10.61 -9.09 -23.41
CA ALA A 654 -11.74 -8.67 -24.25
C ALA A 654 -12.16 -9.74 -25.28
N VAL A 655 -11.48 -10.90 -25.29
CA VAL A 655 -11.76 -12.01 -26.19
C VAL A 655 -12.75 -12.96 -25.49
N SER A 656 -13.75 -13.44 -26.23
CA SER A 656 -14.71 -14.41 -25.70
C SER A 656 -14.02 -15.66 -25.16
N ASN A 657 -14.50 -16.23 -24.05
CA ASN A 657 -14.01 -17.53 -23.62
C ASN A 657 -14.42 -18.62 -24.62
N GLY A 658 -13.52 -19.56 -24.91
CA GLY A 658 -13.75 -20.62 -25.89
C GLY A 658 -12.54 -20.87 -26.80
N PRO A 659 -12.69 -21.74 -27.82
CA PRO A 659 -11.62 -22.04 -28.76
C PRO A 659 -11.37 -20.85 -29.71
N HIS A 660 -10.09 -20.52 -29.90
CA HIS A 660 -9.60 -19.50 -30.83
C HIS A 660 -8.43 -20.04 -31.64
N THR A 661 -8.17 -19.41 -32.79
CA THR A 661 -7.06 -19.77 -33.67
C THR A 661 -6.12 -18.60 -33.88
N LEU A 662 -4.82 -18.82 -33.63
CA LEU A 662 -3.77 -17.84 -33.84
C LEU A 662 -2.97 -18.17 -35.10
N THR A 663 -2.67 -17.15 -35.91
CA THR A 663 -1.76 -17.24 -37.05
C THR A 663 -0.82 -16.03 -37.08
N ALA A 664 0.33 -16.18 -37.72
CA ALA A 664 1.22 -15.06 -38.03
C ALA A 664 1.51 -15.03 -39.53
N ARG A 665 1.58 -13.83 -40.11
CA ARG A 665 1.93 -13.59 -41.53
C ARG A 665 3.23 -12.80 -41.62
N GLY A 666 4.24 -13.37 -42.26
CA GLY A 666 5.52 -12.70 -42.51
C GLY A 666 5.56 -12.16 -43.93
N TYR A 667 6.17 -10.99 -44.10
CA TYR A 667 6.44 -10.37 -45.40
C TYR A 667 7.93 -10.15 -45.55
N ASP A 668 8.50 -10.44 -46.71
CA ASP A 668 9.88 -10.11 -47.06
C ASP A 668 9.98 -8.76 -47.80
N ALA A 669 11.16 -8.43 -48.32
CA ALA A 669 11.41 -7.21 -49.09
C ALA A 669 10.92 -7.28 -50.56
N ALA A 670 10.70 -8.50 -51.09
CA ALA A 670 10.15 -8.74 -52.42
C ALA A 670 8.62 -8.72 -52.45
N GLY A 671 7.97 -8.75 -51.29
CA GLY A 671 6.53 -8.69 -51.10
C GLY A 671 5.83 -10.04 -50.98
N ASN A 672 6.55 -11.16 -50.85
CA ASN A 672 5.88 -12.45 -50.63
C ASN A 672 5.31 -12.54 -49.22
N VAL A 673 4.31 -13.41 -49.05
CA VAL A 673 3.58 -13.56 -47.80
C VAL A 673 3.54 -15.00 -47.37
N GLY A 674 4.19 -15.31 -46.25
CA GLY A 674 4.12 -16.61 -45.61
C GLY A 674 3.16 -16.57 -44.44
N THR A 675 2.24 -17.54 -44.34
CA THR A 675 1.30 -17.66 -43.21
C THR A 675 1.62 -18.92 -42.41
N SER A 676 1.72 -18.81 -41.10
CA SER A 676 1.92 -19.97 -40.23
C SER A 676 0.75 -20.94 -40.28
N VAL A 677 1.00 -22.19 -39.88
CA VAL A 677 -0.09 -23.11 -39.51
C VAL A 677 -0.92 -22.49 -38.36
N PRO A 678 -2.25 -22.63 -38.36
CA PRO A 678 -3.08 -22.16 -37.26
C PRO A 678 -2.77 -22.90 -35.96
N VAL A 679 -2.55 -22.17 -34.88
CA VAL A 679 -2.44 -22.71 -33.53
C VAL A 679 -3.78 -22.54 -32.83
N ALA A 680 -4.46 -23.65 -32.56
CA ALA A 680 -5.67 -23.64 -31.74
C ALA A 680 -5.30 -23.40 -30.27
N VAL A 681 -5.98 -22.47 -29.62
CA VAL A 681 -5.88 -22.19 -28.19
C VAL A 681 -7.28 -22.13 -27.59
N THR A 682 -7.41 -22.30 -26.28
CA THR A 682 -8.67 -22.04 -25.57
C THR A 682 -8.50 -20.80 -24.71
N VAL A 683 -9.20 -19.71 -25.01
CA VAL A 683 -9.24 -18.56 -24.11
C VAL A 683 -10.15 -18.91 -22.94
N ALA A 684 -9.62 -18.83 -21.73
CA ALA A 684 -10.36 -19.07 -20.49
C ALA A 684 -9.96 -18.02 -19.43
N ASN A 685 -10.51 -16.82 -19.54
CA ASN A 685 -10.30 -15.74 -18.58
C ASN A 685 -10.99 -15.97 -17.22
N ALA A 686 -11.47 -17.18 -16.93
CA ALA A 686 -12.07 -17.51 -15.64
C ALA A 686 -10.97 -17.79 -14.62
N ASP A 687 -10.70 -16.84 -13.73
CA ASP A 687 -9.83 -17.10 -12.59
C ASP A 687 -10.54 -18.02 -11.58
N THR A 688 -9.91 -19.16 -11.32
CA THR A 688 -10.41 -20.24 -10.43
C THR A 688 -9.55 -20.38 -9.17
N THR A 689 -8.48 -19.61 -9.07
CA THR A 689 -7.61 -19.62 -7.89
C THR A 689 -8.32 -18.88 -6.77
N LYS A 690 -8.34 -19.47 -5.58
CA LYS A 690 -9.00 -18.85 -4.43
C LYS A 690 -8.04 -17.91 -3.70
N PRO A 691 -8.54 -16.81 -3.11
CA PRO A 691 -7.71 -15.92 -2.30
C PRO A 691 -7.17 -16.64 -1.05
N THR A 692 -6.11 -16.11 -0.48
CA THR A 692 -5.60 -16.45 0.85
C THR A 692 -5.98 -15.35 1.84
N VAL A 693 -6.29 -15.70 3.10
CA VAL A 693 -6.63 -14.73 4.16
C VAL A 693 -6.10 -15.21 5.51
N ALA A 694 -5.55 -14.28 6.30
CA ALA A 694 -5.00 -14.55 7.62
C ALA A 694 -5.35 -13.43 8.60
N ILE A 695 -5.65 -13.79 9.84
CA ILE A 695 -5.85 -12.86 10.96
C ILE A 695 -4.51 -12.71 11.68
N THR A 696 -4.02 -11.48 11.84
CA THR A 696 -2.73 -11.18 12.48
C THR A 696 -2.86 -10.34 13.75
N THR A 697 -3.95 -9.59 13.88
CA THR A 697 -4.32 -8.85 15.09
C THR A 697 -5.72 -9.26 15.56
N PRO A 698 -5.94 -9.43 16.87
CA PRO A 698 -5.03 -9.13 17.99
C PRO A 698 -3.88 -10.12 18.18
N THR A 699 -3.93 -11.29 17.53
CA THR A 699 -2.90 -12.32 17.57
C THR A 699 -3.00 -13.20 16.33
N THR A 700 -1.97 -13.98 16.03
CA THR A 700 -2.00 -15.06 15.03
C THR A 700 -2.45 -16.40 15.63
N ASN A 701 -2.58 -16.51 16.95
CA ASN A 701 -3.11 -17.71 17.60
C ASN A 701 -4.60 -17.90 17.26
N PRO A 702 -5.07 -19.15 17.12
CA PRO A 702 -6.48 -19.43 16.79
C PRO A 702 -7.46 -19.02 17.91
N THR A 703 -6.96 -18.72 19.11
CA THR A 703 -7.74 -18.31 20.28
C THR A 703 -7.19 -17.02 20.89
N TYR A 704 -8.08 -16.14 21.33
CA TYR A 704 -7.76 -14.88 22.02
C TYR A 704 -8.73 -14.64 23.19
N SER A 705 -8.25 -14.09 24.31
CA SER A 705 -9.09 -13.76 25.48
C SER A 705 -9.02 -12.27 25.78
N THR A 706 -10.16 -11.66 26.11
CA THR A 706 -10.26 -10.21 26.37
C THR A 706 -11.33 -9.90 27.42
N SER A 707 -11.18 -8.77 28.10
CA SER A 707 -12.22 -8.15 28.94
C SER A 707 -12.89 -6.92 28.29
N SER A 708 -12.52 -6.61 27.05
CA SER A 708 -13.20 -5.58 26.25
C SER A 708 -14.38 -6.19 25.50
N SER A 709 -15.55 -5.56 25.58
CA SER A 709 -16.78 -5.95 24.87
C SER A 709 -16.75 -5.62 23.37
N SER A 710 -15.69 -4.96 22.89
CA SER A 710 -15.46 -4.64 21.49
C SER A 710 -14.03 -4.99 21.07
N LEU A 711 -13.88 -5.51 19.84
CA LEU A 711 -12.61 -5.93 19.28
C LEU A 711 -12.35 -5.29 17.91
N THR A 712 -11.07 -5.07 17.63
CA THR A 712 -10.56 -4.78 16.28
C THR A 712 -9.76 -5.98 15.80
N LEU A 713 -10.17 -6.57 14.68
CA LEU A 713 -9.37 -7.53 13.95
C LEU A 713 -8.55 -6.82 12.87
N GLY A 714 -7.38 -7.36 12.59
CA GLY A 714 -6.62 -7.01 11.39
C GLY A 714 -5.89 -8.23 10.85
N GLY A 715 -5.48 -8.13 9.60
CA GLY A 715 -4.91 -9.26 8.90
C GLY A 715 -4.45 -8.93 7.51
N THR A 716 -4.06 -9.98 6.80
CA THR A 716 -3.67 -9.91 5.40
C THR A 716 -4.57 -10.79 4.55
N ALA A 717 -4.73 -10.43 3.29
CA ALA A 717 -5.28 -11.31 2.26
C ALA A 717 -4.52 -11.09 0.94
N SER A 718 -4.39 -12.13 0.14
CA SER A 718 -3.70 -12.05 -1.15
C SER A 718 -4.24 -13.05 -2.14
N ASP A 719 -4.20 -12.69 -3.41
CA ASP A 719 -4.69 -13.49 -4.52
C ASP A 719 -3.90 -13.13 -5.79
N ASN A 720 -3.87 -14.02 -6.79
CA ASN A 720 -3.20 -13.80 -8.08
C ASN A 720 -3.86 -12.71 -8.93
N VAL A 721 -5.16 -12.46 -8.80
CA VAL A 721 -5.87 -11.35 -9.48
C VAL A 721 -6.32 -10.23 -8.54
N GLY A 722 -5.99 -10.38 -7.25
CA GLY A 722 -6.26 -9.38 -6.21
C GLY A 722 -7.58 -9.61 -5.48
N VAL A 723 -7.56 -9.31 -4.19
CA VAL A 723 -8.73 -9.39 -3.31
C VAL A 723 -9.58 -8.13 -3.48
N THR A 724 -10.85 -8.28 -3.84
CA THR A 724 -11.80 -7.18 -4.02
C THR A 724 -12.56 -6.84 -2.75
N GLN A 725 -12.73 -7.82 -1.85
CA GLN A 725 -13.50 -7.62 -0.62
C GLN A 725 -13.03 -8.52 0.51
N VAL A 726 -12.98 -7.98 1.73
CA VAL A 726 -12.84 -8.75 2.97
C VAL A 726 -14.05 -8.45 3.85
N THR A 727 -14.74 -9.49 4.30
CA THR A 727 -15.90 -9.40 5.21
C THR A 727 -15.66 -10.21 6.47
N TRP A 728 -16.42 -9.96 7.52
CA TRP A 728 -16.35 -10.71 8.76
C TRP A 728 -17.76 -11.00 9.31
N THR A 729 -17.86 -12.07 10.09
CA THR A 729 -19.06 -12.47 10.83
C THR A 729 -18.67 -12.93 12.24
N ASN A 730 -19.57 -12.74 13.21
CA ASN A 730 -19.44 -13.30 14.56
C ASN A 730 -20.53 -14.35 14.77
N SER A 731 -20.17 -15.55 15.25
CA SER A 731 -21.12 -16.63 15.58
C SER A 731 -22.18 -16.25 16.61
N ARG A 732 -21.94 -15.19 17.39
CA ARG A 732 -22.88 -14.63 18.37
C ARG A 732 -23.69 -13.43 17.84
N GLY A 733 -23.62 -13.17 16.53
CA GLY A 733 -24.33 -12.08 15.85
C GLY A 733 -23.42 -10.90 15.51
N GLY A 734 -23.74 -10.23 14.39
CA GLY A 734 -22.94 -9.15 13.82
C GLY A 734 -22.12 -9.60 12.60
N SER A 735 -22.06 -8.74 11.60
CA SER A 735 -21.29 -8.94 10.38
C SER A 735 -20.95 -7.59 9.75
N GLY A 736 -19.90 -7.54 8.94
CA GLY A 736 -19.56 -6.32 8.22
C GLY A 736 -18.46 -6.52 7.18
N THR A 737 -18.09 -5.42 6.54
CA THR A 737 -16.96 -5.35 5.60
C THR A 737 -15.76 -4.73 6.32
N ALA A 738 -14.58 -5.29 6.11
CA ALA A 738 -13.33 -4.72 6.62
C ALA A 738 -12.87 -3.55 5.74
N THR A 739 -12.07 -2.65 6.31
CA THR A 739 -11.38 -1.58 5.58
C THR A 739 -10.06 -2.12 5.04
N GLY A 740 -9.83 -1.99 3.73
CA GLY A 740 -8.67 -2.55 3.03
C GLY A 740 -8.89 -4.00 2.57
N THR A 741 -8.10 -4.45 1.60
CA THR A 741 -8.22 -5.80 1.00
C THR A 741 -6.94 -6.62 1.12
N THR A 742 -5.76 -6.03 0.96
CA THR A 742 -4.46 -6.72 1.14
C THR A 742 -3.99 -6.72 2.59
N SER A 743 -4.01 -5.54 3.21
CA SER A 743 -3.95 -5.38 4.66
C SER A 743 -5.29 -4.83 5.08
N TRP A 744 -6.04 -5.61 5.83
CA TRP A 744 -7.42 -5.31 6.16
C TRP A 744 -7.59 -5.12 7.66
N THR A 745 -8.54 -4.27 8.05
CA THR A 745 -8.89 -4.00 9.45
C THR A 745 -10.41 -3.98 9.61
N ALA A 746 -10.94 -4.69 10.58
CA ALA A 746 -12.35 -4.66 10.99
C ALA A 746 -12.45 -4.21 12.45
N SER A 747 -12.91 -2.98 12.69
CA SER A 747 -13.05 -2.40 14.02
C SER A 747 -14.49 -2.44 14.51
N GLY A 748 -14.68 -2.32 15.83
CA GLY A 748 -16.02 -2.22 16.43
C GLY A 748 -16.81 -3.53 16.46
N ILE A 749 -16.12 -4.67 16.43
CA ILE A 749 -16.76 -5.98 16.49
C ILE A 749 -17.28 -6.19 17.92
N VAL A 750 -18.59 -6.16 18.09
CA VAL A 750 -19.25 -6.40 19.39
C VAL A 750 -19.12 -7.88 19.77
N LEU A 751 -18.65 -8.12 20.99
CA LEU A 751 -18.51 -9.45 21.58
C LEU A 751 -19.61 -9.71 22.61
N GLN A 752 -20.09 -10.95 22.67
CA GLN A 752 -21.00 -11.43 23.72
C GLN A 752 -20.20 -12.20 24.78
N THR A 753 -20.62 -12.18 26.04
CA THR A 753 -19.91 -12.87 27.13
C THR A 753 -19.72 -14.36 26.80
N GLY A 754 -18.51 -14.87 27.03
CA GLY A 754 -18.09 -16.22 26.65
C GLY A 754 -17.44 -16.28 25.26
N SER A 755 -17.61 -17.41 24.58
CA SER A 755 -16.94 -17.70 23.30
C SER A 755 -17.66 -17.11 22.09
N ASN A 756 -16.91 -16.37 21.27
CA ASN A 756 -17.30 -15.75 19.99
C ASN A 756 -16.40 -16.31 18.88
N VAL A 757 -16.96 -16.90 17.83
CA VAL A 757 -16.16 -17.34 16.66
C VAL A 757 -16.28 -16.28 15.58
N LEU A 758 -15.18 -15.57 15.35
CA LEU A 758 -15.07 -14.55 14.31
C LEU A 758 -14.56 -15.21 13.04
N THR A 759 -15.33 -15.15 11.95
CA THR A 759 -14.96 -15.69 10.64
C THR A 759 -14.77 -14.54 9.66
N VAL A 760 -13.59 -14.45 9.07
CA VAL A 760 -13.22 -13.48 8.04
C VAL A 760 -13.22 -14.16 6.68
N THR A 761 -13.82 -13.55 5.67
CA THR A 761 -13.92 -14.07 4.31
C THR A 761 -13.30 -13.09 3.32
N ALA A 762 -12.30 -13.53 2.56
CA ALA A 762 -11.76 -12.78 1.43
C ALA A 762 -12.42 -13.24 0.12
N ARG A 763 -12.69 -12.30 -0.78
CA ARG A 763 -13.23 -12.51 -2.13
C ARG A 763 -12.34 -11.83 -3.16
N ASP A 764 -12.00 -12.51 -4.25
CA ASP A 764 -11.26 -11.94 -5.39
C ASP A 764 -12.17 -11.28 -6.44
N ALA A 765 -11.61 -10.88 -7.57
CA ALA A 765 -12.37 -10.25 -8.67
C ALA A 765 -13.22 -11.24 -9.48
N ALA A 766 -12.85 -12.52 -9.51
CA ALA A 766 -13.60 -13.57 -10.20
C ALA A 766 -14.73 -14.17 -9.33
N GLY A 767 -14.81 -13.77 -8.07
CA GLY A 767 -15.83 -14.16 -7.13
C GLY A 767 -15.46 -15.39 -6.28
N ASN A 768 -14.23 -15.91 -6.35
CA ASN A 768 -13.80 -17.00 -5.49
C ASN A 768 -13.60 -16.49 -4.05
N THR A 769 -13.78 -17.39 -3.07
CA THR A 769 -13.72 -17.03 -1.65
C THR A 769 -12.95 -18.04 -0.79
N THR A 770 -12.30 -17.51 0.25
CA THR A 770 -11.62 -18.28 1.31
C THR A 770 -11.90 -17.64 2.66
N THR A 771 -11.90 -18.46 3.73
CA THR A 771 -12.16 -18.00 5.09
C THR A 771 -11.00 -18.28 6.05
N ALA A 772 -10.89 -17.45 7.09
CA ALA A 772 -10.08 -17.68 8.28
C ALA A 772 -10.93 -17.40 9.52
N SER A 773 -10.68 -18.10 10.63
CA SER A 773 -11.46 -17.95 11.85
C SER A 773 -10.61 -17.81 13.10
N MET A 774 -11.08 -17.02 14.07
CA MET A 774 -10.51 -16.88 15.40
C MET A 774 -11.61 -17.06 16.45
N THR A 775 -11.31 -17.80 17.51
CA THR A 775 -12.20 -17.91 18.68
C THR A 775 -11.78 -16.89 19.75
N VAL A 776 -12.67 -15.94 20.05
CA VAL A 776 -12.45 -14.90 21.05
C VAL A 776 -13.30 -15.19 22.29
N THR A 777 -12.66 -15.32 23.45
CA THR A 777 -13.35 -15.46 24.74
C THR A 777 -13.41 -14.10 25.43
N PHE A 778 -14.61 -13.51 25.49
CA PHE A 778 -14.86 -12.28 26.24
C PHE A 778 -15.29 -12.64 27.67
N THR A 779 -14.51 -12.21 28.66
CA THR A 779 -14.85 -12.35 30.09
C THR A 779 -15.10 -10.97 30.67
N ASP A 780 -16.32 -10.72 31.13
CA ASP A 780 -16.65 -9.46 31.79
C ASP A 780 -16.31 -9.53 33.29
N THR A 781 -15.54 -8.54 33.75
CA THR A 781 -15.05 -8.40 35.12
C THR A 781 -15.54 -7.13 35.80
N THR A 782 -16.41 -6.37 35.12
CA THR A 782 -16.93 -5.10 35.64
C THR A 782 -18.06 -5.41 36.60
N THR A 783 -18.05 -4.85 37.81
CA THR A 783 -19.15 -5.03 38.76
C THR A 783 -20.30 -4.10 38.42
N PRO A 784 -21.57 -4.51 38.64
CA PRO A 784 -22.72 -3.65 38.43
C PRO A 784 -22.73 -2.46 39.40
N THR A 785 -23.50 -1.43 39.10
CA THR A 785 -23.88 -0.37 40.05
C THR A 785 -25.30 -0.61 40.55
N VAL A 786 -25.59 -0.31 41.81
CA VAL A 786 -26.93 -0.40 42.39
C VAL A 786 -27.13 0.74 43.40
N THR A 787 -28.30 1.36 43.37
CA THR A 787 -28.65 2.48 44.26
C THR A 787 -30.11 2.38 44.70
N ILE A 788 -30.35 2.57 46.00
CA ILE A 788 -31.67 2.71 46.60
C ILE A 788 -32.08 4.18 46.50
N THR A 789 -33.25 4.45 45.92
CA THR A 789 -33.77 5.83 45.76
C THR A 789 -35.08 6.06 46.49
N THR A 790 -35.82 4.99 46.79
CA THR A 790 -37.07 5.02 47.54
C THR A 790 -36.99 4.01 48.70
N PRO A 791 -37.46 4.37 49.91
CA PRO A 791 -38.20 5.59 50.27
C PRO A 791 -37.36 6.87 50.34
N THR A 792 -36.03 6.75 50.34
CA THR A 792 -35.09 7.87 50.36
C THR A 792 -33.75 7.43 49.75
N GLY A 793 -32.97 8.39 49.25
CA GLY A 793 -31.55 8.18 48.90
C GLY A 793 -30.59 8.46 50.06
N ASN A 794 -31.09 8.84 51.24
CA ASN A 794 -30.28 8.98 52.45
C ASN A 794 -29.96 7.59 53.03
N PRO A 795 -28.83 7.41 53.73
CA PRO A 795 -28.45 6.12 54.32
C PRO A 795 -29.38 5.66 55.47
N THR A 796 -30.25 6.54 55.97
CA THR A 796 -31.20 6.25 57.06
C THR A 796 -32.62 6.72 56.74
N TYR A 797 -33.62 5.98 57.23
CA TYR A 797 -35.05 6.28 57.09
C TYR A 797 -35.83 5.90 58.36
N THR A 798 -36.83 6.69 58.76
CA THR A 798 -37.68 6.38 59.94
C THR A 798 -39.14 6.29 59.53
N THR A 799 -39.87 5.29 60.02
CA THR A 799 -41.30 5.08 59.68
C THR A 799 -42.06 4.39 60.81
N GLY A 800 -43.38 4.57 60.88
CA GLY A 800 -44.26 3.76 61.74
C GLY A 800 -44.78 2.49 61.08
N ASN A 801 -44.65 2.38 59.75
CA ASN A 801 -45.24 1.31 58.97
C ASN A 801 -44.57 -0.04 59.26
N SER A 802 -45.37 -1.11 59.29
CA SER A 802 -44.90 -2.48 59.49
C SER A 802 -44.27 -3.12 58.27
N SER A 803 -44.39 -2.48 57.10
CA SER A 803 -43.78 -2.92 55.86
C SER A 803 -43.26 -1.73 55.06
N LEU A 804 -42.21 -1.96 54.27
CA LEU A 804 -41.62 -0.97 53.39
C LEU A 804 -41.60 -1.45 51.94
N THR A 805 -41.68 -0.50 51.02
CA THR A 805 -41.34 -0.71 49.61
C THR A 805 -40.02 0.00 49.34
N LEU A 806 -39.03 -0.76 48.88
CA LEU A 806 -37.81 -0.22 48.30
C LEU A 806 -37.95 -0.10 46.79
N GLY A 807 -37.21 0.84 46.24
CA GLY A 807 -37.04 0.97 44.79
C GLY A 807 -35.79 1.76 44.50
N GLY A 808 -35.24 1.53 43.31
CA GLY A 808 -33.95 2.07 42.95
C GLY A 808 -33.55 1.76 41.52
N THR A 809 -32.29 2.03 41.21
CA THR A 809 -31.71 1.74 39.90
C THR A 809 -30.53 0.81 40.01
N ALA A 810 -30.28 0.01 38.98
CA ALA A 810 -29.04 -0.74 38.81
C ALA A 810 -28.63 -0.75 37.32
N SER A 811 -27.33 -0.74 37.04
CA SER A 811 -26.82 -0.73 35.67
C SER A 811 -25.45 -1.39 35.59
N ASP A 812 -25.13 -1.93 34.41
CA ASP A 812 -23.89 -2.63 34.12
C ASP A 812 -23.63 -2.65 32.59
N ASN A 813 -22.39 -2.86 32.16
CA ASN A 813 -21.99 -2.92 30.74
C ASN A 813 -22.47 -4.18 30.01
N VAL A 814 -22.74 -5.29 30.70
CA VAL A 814 -23.38 -6.49 30.11
C VAL A 814 -24.81 -6.69 30.62
N GLY A 815 -25.32 -5.74 31.41
CA GLY A 815 -26.68 -5.71 31.93
C GLY A 815 -26.84 -6.47 33.25
N VAL A 816 -27.75 -5.96 34.08
CA VAL A 816 -28.10 -6.56 35.38
C VAL A 816 -29.14 -7.66 35.18
N THR A 817 -28.85 -8.88 35.64
CA THR A 817 -29.74 -10.04 35.51
C THR A 817 -30.63 -10.24 36.73
N GLN A 818 -30.21 -9.78 37.91
CA GLN A 818 -30.97 -9.98 39.14
C GLN A 818 -30.69 -8.88 40.16
N VAL A 819 -31.75 -8.43 40.84
CA VAL A 819 -31.65 -7.59 42.05
C VAL A 819 -32.35 -8.32 43.20
N THR A 820 -31.66 -8.46 44.33
CA THR A 820 -32.16 -9.15 45.54
C THR A 820 -32.05 -8.23 46.75
N TRP A 821 -32.77 -8.55 47.81
CA TRP A 821 -32.70 -7.81 49.08
C TRP A 821 -32.72 -8.75 50.28
N THR A 822 -32.13 -8.29 51.39
CA THR A 822 -32.17 -8.93 52.71
C THR A 822 -32.43 -7.91 53.80
N ASN A 823 -33.14 -8.28 54.85
CA ASN A 823 -33.31 -7.47 56.07
C ASN A 823 -32.55 -8.12 57.24
N SER A 824 -31.75 -7.36 57.98
CA SER A 824 -31.06 -7.82 59.20
C SER A 824 -32.00 -8.34 60.29
N SER A 825 -33.26 -7.88 60.29
CA SER A 825 -34.30 -8.34 61.21
C SER A 825 -35.10 -9.55 60.68
N GLY A 826 -34.64 -10.16 59.58
CA GLY A 826 -35.24 -11.34 58.97
C GLY A 826 -36.04 -11.02 57.70
N GLY A 827 -36.00 -11.96 56.75
CA GLY A 827 -36.62 -11.84 55.43
C GLY A 827 -35.61 -11.52 54.32
N SER A 828 -35.85 -12.09 53.15
CA SER A 828 -35.09 -11.85 51.93
C SER A 828 -35.98 -12.12 50.70
N GLY A 829 -35.58 -11.60 49.55
CA GLY A 829 -36.32 -11.83 48.32
C GLY A 829 -35.66 -11.26 47.08
N THR A 830 -36.33 -11.40 45.95
CA THR A 830 -35.94 -10.83 44.66
C THR A 830 -36.81 -9.61 44.36
N ALA A 831 -36.21 -8.54 43.84
CA ALA A 831 -36.92 -7.36 43.39
C ALA A 831 -37.56 -7.60 42.01
N THR A 832 -38.62 -6.84 41.70
CA THR A 832 -39.23 -6.79 40.37
C THR A 832 -38.51 -5.73 39.53
N GLY A 833 -38.02 -6.12 38.36
CA GLY A 833 -37.18 -5.29 37.49
C GLY A 833 -35.69 -5.36 37.84
N THR A 834 -34.83 -5.07 36.87
CA THR A 834 -33.36 -5.12 37.03
C THR A 834 -32.68 -3.78 36.81
N THR A 835 -33.19 -2.93 35.90
CA THR A 835 -32.67 -1.57 35.70
C THR A 835 -33.32 -0.54 36.61
N SER A 836 -34.65 -0.50 36.59
CA SER A 836 -35.47 0.16 37.61
C SER A 836 -36.13 -0.95 38.40
N TRP A 837 -35.70 -1.15 39.63
CA TRP A 837 -36.11 -2.28 40.44
C TRP A 837 -36.99 -1.82 41.60
N THR A 838 -37.91 -2.69 42.02
CA THR A 838 -38.81 -2.45 43.15
C THR A 838 -38.98 -3.70 43.99
N ALA A 839 -38.94 -3.56 45.31
CA ALA A 839 -39.19 -4.64 46.27
C ALA A 839 -40.24 -4.16 47.26
N SER A 840 -41.44 -4.72 47.18
CA SER A 840 -42.57 -4.33 48.04
C SER A 840 -42.81 -5.35 49.15
N GLY A 841 -43.50 -4.91 50.22
CA GLY A 841 -43.92 -5.81 51.30
C GLY A 841 -42.78 -6.28 52.22
N ILE A 842 -41.66 -5.53 52.28
CA ILE A 842 -40.53 -5.86 53.16
C ILE A 842 -40.97 -5.64 54.61
N ALA A 843 -41.15 -6.71 55.37
CA ALA A 843 -41.57 -6.64 56.77
C ALA A 843 -40.48 -5.97 57.63
N LEU A 844 -40.90 -5.05 58.50
CA LEU A 844 -40.06 -4.33 59.45
C LEU A 844 -40.39 -4.72 60.90
N GLN A 845 -39.37 -5.02 61.69
CA GLN A 845 -39.50 -5.18 63.14
C GLN A 845 -39.36 -3.82 63.84
N LEU A 846 -39.87 -3.68 65.06
CA LEU A 846 -39.64 -2.47 65.87
C LEU A 846 -38.14 -2.25 66.09
N GLY A 847 -37.69 -1.00 66.02
CA GLY A 847 -36.27 -0.65 66.08
C GLY A 847 -35.58 -0.68 64.72
N SER A 848 -34.27 -0.96 64.70
CA SER A 848 -33.41 -0.83 63.51
C SER A 848 -33.48 -2.06 62.60
N ASN A 849 -33.73 -1.83 61.31
CA ASN A 849 -33.75 -2.82 60.23
C ASN A 849 -32.73 -2.40 59.17
N VAL A 850 -31.68 -3.18 58.93
CA VAL A 850 -30.70 -2.89 57.86
C VAL A 850 -31.12 -3.66 56.62
N LEU A 851 -31.55 -2.94 55.60
CA LEU A 851 -31.94 -3.49 54.31
C LEU A 851 -30.73 -3.42 53.38
N THR A 852 -30.27 -4.56 52.90
CA THR A 852 -29.19 -4.67 51.90
C THR A 852 -29.79 -5.09 50.57
N VAL A 853 -29.53 -4.34 49.51
CA VAL A 853 -29.90 -4.66 48.14
C VAL A 853 -28.66 -5.09 47.38
N THR A 854 -28.73 -6.18 46.62
CA THR A 854 -27.62 -6.73 45.83
C THR A 854 -28.04 -6.86 44.37
N ALA A 855 -27.32 -6.18 43.47
CA ALA A 855 -27.44 -6.39 42.02
C ALA A 855 -26.38 -7.38 41.54
N ARG A 856 -26.76 -8.23 40.57
CA ARG A 856 -25.91 -9.20 39.88
C ARG A 856 -26.01 -8.99 38.38
N ASP A 857 -24.88 -8.92 37.69
CA ASP A 857 -24.83 -8.82 36.22
C ASP A 857 -24.95 -10.19 35.52
N ALA A 858 -24.79 -10.22 34.20
CA ALA A 858 -24.83 -11.45 33.41
C ALA A 858 -23.57 -12.32 33.52
N ALA A 859 -22.43 -11.74 33.93
CA ALA A 859 -21.17 -12.44 34.15
C ALA A 859 -21.04 -13.02 35.57
N GLY A 860 -21.97 -12.65 36.46
CA GLY A 860 -22.04 -13.09 37.84
C GLY A 860 -21.38 -12.14 38.84
N ASN A 861 -20.87 -10.97 38.41
CA ASN A 861 -20.33 -9.99 39.35
C ASN A 861 -21.47 -9.32 40.11
N THR A 862 -21.18 -8.84 41.33
CA THR A 862 -22.21 -8.31 42.25
C THR A 862 -21.78 -7.01 42.91
N ALA A 863 -22.75 -6.14 43.18
CA ALA A 863 -22.59 -4.94 44.00
C ALA A 863 -23.79 -4.75 44.93
N THR A 864 -23.59 -3.99 46.01
CA THR A 864 -24.60 -3.81 47.05
C THR A 864 -24.80 -2.36 47.44
N ASP A 865 -26.02 -2.03 47.85
CA ASP A 865 -26.38 -0.77 48.54
C ASP A 865 -27.22 -1.07 49.78
N THR A 866 -27.19 -0.20 50.79
CA THR A 866 -27.83 -0.44 52.09
C THR A 866 -28.65 0.75 52.59
N LEU A 867 -29.82 0.48 53.17
CA LEU A 867 -30.64 1.46 53.87
C LEU A 867 -30.92 0.99 55.30
N THR A 868 -30.60 1.82 56.29
CA THR A 868 -30.99 1.56 57.69
C THR A 868 -32.35 2.19 57.98
N VAL A 869 -33.34 1.36 58.28
CA VAL A 869 -34.73 1.75 58.55
C VAL A 869 -35.06 1.58 60.03
N THR A 870 -35.37 2.66 60.73
CA THR A 870 -35.86 2.62 62.11
C THR A 870 -37.39 2.63 62.11
N ARG A 871 -38.01 1.56 62.61
CA ARG A 871 -39.45 1.52 62.86
C ARG A 871 -39.78 1.98 64.28
N SER A 872 -40.59 3.03 64.42
CA SER A 872 -40.99 3.63 65.71
C SER A 872 -42.50 3.78 65.85
N ASP A 873 -43.04 3.70 67.06
CA ASP A 873 -44.44 3.99 67.36
C ASP A 873 -44.59 5.33 68.08
N SER A 874 -45.45 6.19 67.54
CA SER A 874 -45.68 7.57 67.99
C SER A 874 -47.15 7.84 68.31
N THR A 875 -48.00 6.81 68.35
CA THR A 875 -49.45 6.97 68.51
C THR A 875 -49.82 6.81 69.99
N PRO A 876 -50.37 7.82 70.68
CA PRO A 876 -50.81 7.65 72.06
C PRO A 876 -51.97 6.65 72.22
N PRO A 877 -52.04 5.91 73.35
CA PRO A 877 -53.17 5.03 73.63
C PRO A 877 -54.48 5.83 73.79
N THR A 878 -55.62 5.14 73.75
CA THR A 878 -56.93 5.67 74.16
C THR A 878 -57.31 5.10 75.52
N VAL A 879 -58.06 5.84 76.36
CA VAL A 879 -58.55 5.37 77.67
C VAL A 879 -59.92 5.96 78.00
N THR A 880 -60.83 5.14 78.54
CA THR A 880 -62.20 5.56 78.92
C THR A 880 -62.59 4.99 80.28
N ILE A 881 -63.43 5.71 81.03
CA ILE A 881 -64.05 5.26 82.29
C ILE A 881 -65.51 4.88 81.99
N THR A 882 -65.94 3.69 82.41
CA THR A 882 -67.29 3.16 82.16
C THR A 882 -68.03 2.71 83.43
N VAL A 883 -67.30 2.46 84.51
CA VAL A 883 -67.83 2.09 85.84
C VAL A 883 -67.32 3.12 86.86
N PRO A 884 -68.18 3.68 87.74
CA PRO A 884 -69.60 3.36 87.97
C PRO A 884 -70.55 3.82 86.86
N THR A 885 -70.11 4.73 85.99
CA THR A 885 -70.87 5.23 84.85
C THR A 885 -69.92 5.78 83.78
N ALA A 886 -70.40 5.93 82.55
CA ALA A 886 -69.71 6.69 81.50
C ALA A 886 -69.92 8.22 81.63
N SER A 887 -70.83 8.65 82.51
CA SER A 887 -71.05 10.08 82.78
C SER A 887 -69.84 10.69 83.51
N PRO A 888 -69.47 11.95 83.21
CA PRO A 888 -68.33 12.61 83.85
C PRO A 888 -68.54 12.92 85.34
N THR A 889 -69.78 12.78 85.85
CA THR A 889 -70.14 13.03 87.25
C THR A 889 -70.95 11.86 87.85
N TYR A 890 -70.77 11.62 89.15
CA TYR A 890 -71.45 10.57 89.92
C TYR A 890 -71.71 11.03 91.37
N THR A 891 -72.85 10.69 91.97
CA THR A 891 -73.18 11.03 93.37
C THR A 891 -73.48 9.75 94.12
N THR A 892 -72.94 9.59 95.33
CA THR A 892 -73.12 8.40 96.15
C THR A 892 -73.28 8.76 97.63
N SER A 893 -73.89 7.90 98.42
CA SER A 893 -73.83 7.96 99.88
C SER A 893 -72.77 7.02 100.47
N THR A 894 -71.99 6.32 99.62
CA THR A 894 -70.96 5.36 100.03
C THR A 894 -69.56 5.98 100.01
N PRO A 895 -68.74 5.83 101.07
CA PRO A 895 -67.41 6.45 101.15
C PRO A 895 -66.30 5.70 100.37
N ALA A 896 -66.60 4.58 99.71
CA ALA A 896 -65.64 3.82 98.88
C ALA A 896 -66.19 3.58 97.47
N LEU A 897 -65.33 3.65 96.45
CA LEU A 897 -65.67 3.54 95.04
C LEU A 897 -64.79 2.52 94.29
N THR A 898 -65.35 1.90 93.25
CA THR A 898 -64.62 1.13 92.25
C THR A 898 -64.76 1.79 90.87
N LEU A 899 -63.63 2.00 90.18
CA LEU A 899 -63.58 2.44 88.79
C LEU A 899 -63.28 1.27 87.85
N GLY A 900 -63.80 1.35 86.64
CA GLY A 900 -63.46 0.40 85.57
C GLY A 900 -63.67 1.02 84.19
N GLY A 901 -62.97 0.49 83.19
CA GLY A 901 -62.94 1.07 81.86
C GLY A 901 -62.16 0.25 80.83
N THR A 902 -61.95 0.84 79.66
CA THR A 902 -61.14 0.25 78.59
C THR A 902 -59.98 1.17 78.20
N ALA A 903 -58.89 0.59 77.70
CA ALA A 903 -57.81 1.32 77.04
C ALA A 903 -57.32 0.53 75.82
N ALA A 904 -56.93 1.21 74.75
CA ALA A 904 -56.50 0.56 73.52
C ALA A 904 -55.41 1.36 72.80
N ASP A 905 -54.44 0.65 72.24
CA ASP A 905 -53.40 1.18 71.35
C ASP A 905 -53.08 0.15 70.25
N SER A 906 -52.58 0.63 69.12
CA SER A 906 -52.23 -0.20 67.96
C SER A 906 -51.12 -1.22 68.22
N LEU A 907 -50.21 -0.94 69.16
CA LEU A 907 -49.15 -1.83 69.63
C LEU A 907 -49.35 -2.29 71.09
N GLY A 908 -50.49 -1.94 71.68
CA GLY A 908 -50.93 -2.42 72.98
C GLY A 908 -50.63 -1.47 74.14
N VAL A 909 -51.57 -1.43 75.10
CA VAL A 909 -51.43 -0.66 76.34
C VAL A 909 -50.66 -1.50 77.37
N THR A 910 -49.60 -0.93 77.93
CA THR A 910 -48.74 -1.61 78.93
C THR A 910 -49.12 -1.30 80.36
N GLN A 911 -49.77 -0.17 80.63
CA GLN A 911 -50.13 0.23 81.99
C GLN A 911 -51.35 1.16 82.03
N VAL A 912 -52.22 1.00 83.03
CA VAL A 912 -53.27 1.97 83.37
C VAL A 912 -53.14 2.35 84.86
N THR A 913 -53.13 3.64 85.20
CA THR A 913 -53.01 4.17 86.57
C THR A 913 -54.15 5.13 86.90
N TRP A 914 -54.40 5.41 88.18
CA TRP A 914 -55.42 6.37 88.64
C TRP A 914 -54.95 7.23 89.83
N VAL A 915 -55.54 8.42 89.99
CA VAL A 915 -55.29 9.37 91.08
C VAL A 915 -56.61 10.04 91.51
N ASN A 916 -56.80 10.26 92.81
CA ASN A 916 -57.86 11.11 93.37
C ASN A 916 -57.26 12.45 93.85
N ASN A 917 -57.85 13.57 93.44
CA ASN A 917 -57.42 14.91 93.86
C ASN A 917 -57.56 15.17 95.38
N ARG A 918 -58.40 14.39 96.08
CA ARG A 918 -58.56 14.44 97.54
C ARG A 918 -57.68 13.43 98.29
N GLY A 919 -56.78 12.73 97.58
CA GLY A 919 -55.82 11.78 98.14
C GLY A 919 -56.06 10.34 97.69
N GLY A 920 -54.96 9.62 97.43
CA GLY A 920 -54.94 8.24 96.92
C GLY A 920 -54.55 8.16 95.44
N SER A 921 -53.77 7.14 95.08
CA SER A 921 -53.38 6.81 93.70
C SER A 921 -53.00 5.32 93.60
N GLY A 922 -52.95 4.77 92.40
CA GLY A 922 -52.54 3.39 92.19
C GLY A 922 -52.53 2.95 90.73
N THR A 923 -52.17 1.68 90.51
CA THR A 923 -52.24 1.00 89.20
C THR A 923 -53.53 0.18 89.12
N ALA A 924 -54.21 0.23 87.97
CA ALA A 924 -55.39 -0.59 87.72
C ALA A 924 -54.98 -2.05 87.38
N THR A 925 -55.89 -2.98 87.64
CA THR A 925 -55.74 -4.39 87.23
C THR A 925 -56.27 -4.55 85.81
N GLY A 926 -55.43 -5.06 84.90
CA GLY A 926 -55.71 -5.17 83.46
C GLY A 926 -55.30 -3.92 82.66
N THR A 927 -55.02 -4.08 81.36
CA THR A 927 -54.59 -2.97 80.49
C THR A 927 -55.59 -2.66 79.38
N THR A 928 -56.23 -3.66 78.77
CA THR A 928 -57.25 -3.44 77.72
C THR A 928 -58.65 -3.21 78.31
N SER A 929 -59.04 -4.05 79.26
CA SER A 929 -60.14 -3.81 80.20
C SER A 929 -59.54 -3.73 81.58
N TRP A 930 -59.71 -2.58 82.24
CA TRP A 930 -58.99 -2.26 83.47
C TRP A 930 -59.97 -1.97 84.60
N THR A 931 -59.57 -2.27 85.84
CA THR A 931 -60.37 -2.04 87.05
C THR A 931 -59.50 -1.53 88.20
N ALA A 932 -60.06 -0.62 89.02
CA ALA A 932 -59.41 -0.05 90.19
C ALA A 932 -60.43 0.05 91.35
N GLY A 933 -60.33 -0.85 92.33
CA GLY A 933 -61.20 -0.90 93.50
C GLY A 933 -60.63 -0.19 94.72
N GLY A 934 -61.49 0.10 95.70
CA GLY A 934 -61.07 0.59 97.02
C GLY A 934 -60.71 2.07 97.09
N ILE A 935 -61.25 2.90 96.19
CA ILE A 935 -60.98 4.34 96.14
C ILE A 935 -61.78 5.06 97.23
N THR A 936 -61.11 5.60 98.24
CA THR A 936 -61.75 6.32 99.36
C THR A 936 -62.22 7.72 98.94
N LEU A 937 -63.44 8.10 99.32
CA LEU A 937 -64.09 9.38 99.05
C LEU A 937 -64.23 10.22 100.33
N GLN A 938 -64.08 11.53 100.20
CA GLN A 938 -64.39 12.51 101.27
C GLN A 938 -65.76 13.17 101.02
N THR A 939 -66.45 13.62 102.08
CA THR A 939 -67.73 14.34 101.99
C THR A 939 -67.60 15.56 101.06
N GLY A 940 -68.53 15.73 100.13
CA GLY A 940 -68.38 16.68 99.01
C GLY A 940 -67.75 16.05 97.76
N ALA A 941 -67.16 16.85 96.87
CA ALA A 941 -66.70 16.43 95.54
C ALA A 941 -65.22 15.92 95.49
N ASN A 942 -65.00 14.81 94.80
CA ASN A 942 -63.73 14.10 94.56
C ASN A 942 -63.49 13.96 93.05
N VAL A 943 -62.31 14.29 92.51
CA VAL A 943 -61.97 14.18 91.08
C VAL A 943 -60.97 13.06 90.88
N LEU A 944 -61.35 12.06 90.11
CA LEU A 944 -60.57 10.87 89.78
C LEU A 944 -60.04 10.99 88.35
N THR A 945 -58.73 10.83 88.15
CA THR A 945 -58.08 10.83 86.83
C THR A 945 -57.40 9.50 86.59
N VAL A 946 -57.58 8.92 85.41
CA VAL A 946 -57.01 7.65 84.95
C VAL A 946 -56.08 7.92 83.77
N THR A 947 -54.92 7.26 83.73
CA THR A 947 -53.90 7.41 82.67
C THR A 947 -53.53 6.05 82.09
N ALA A 948 -53.64 5.87 80.77
CA ALA A 948 -53.11 4.71 80.05
C ALA A 948 -51.76 5.04 79.40
N ARG A 949 -50.86 4.06 79.34
CA ARG A 949 -49.53 4.13 78.72
C ARG A 949 -49.32 2.93 77.79
N ASP A 950 -48.77 3.13 76.60
CA ASP A 950 -48.40 2.06 75.65
C ASP A 950 -46.95 1.56 75.82
N ALA A 951 -46.49 0.70 74.91
CA ALA A 951 -45.12 0.15 74.95
C ALA A 951 -44.04 1.13 74.48
N ALA A 952 -44.39 2.11 73.64
CA ALA A 952 -43.50 3.19 73.20
C ALA A 952 -43.37 4.32 74.24
N GLY A 953 -44.17 4.27 75.30
CA GLY A 953 -44.15 5.23 76.39
C GLY A 953 -45.12 6.41 76.19
N ASN A 954 -45.94 6.40 75.15
CA ASN A 954 -46.97 7.42 74.94
C ASN A 954 -48.12 7.23 75.94
N THR A 955 -48.83 8.29 76.29
CA THR A 955 -49.87 8.26 77.34
C THR A 955 -51.14 9.03 76.98
N ALA A 956 -52.29 8.62 77.51
CA ALA A 956 -53.56 9.35 77.45
C ALA A 956 -54.34 9.28 78.78
N THR A 957 -55.28 10.20 79.00
CA THR A 957 -56.00 10.32 80.29
C THR A 957 -57.51 10.47 80.16
N ALA A 958 -58.26 10.08 81.19
CA ALA A 958 -59.71 10.30 81.36
C ALA A 958 -60.04 10.64 82.82
N SER A 959 -61.10 11.41 83.10
CA SER A 959 -61.45 11.85 84.47
C SER A 959 -62.94 11.78 84.81
N MET A 960 -63.29 11.64 86.09
CA MET A 960 -64.66 11.62 86.65
C MET A 960 -64.74 12.36 87.99
N THR A 961 -65.84 13.07 88.26
CA THR A 961 -66.10 13.75 89.57
C THR A 961 -67.18 13.04 90.40
N VAL A 962 -66.95 12.81 91.70
CA VAL A 962 -67.80 12.00 92.61
C VAL A 962 -68.19 12.74 93.92
N THR A 963 -69.48 12.80 94.30
CA THR A 963 -70.02 13.57 95.47
C THR A 963 -70.71 12.73 96.58
N LEU A 964 -70.55 13.06 97.89
CA LEU A 964 -71.10 12.35 99.10
C LEU A 964 -72.04 13.21 100.04
N SER A 965 -73.25 12.76 100.52
CA SER A 965 -74.35 13.57 101.20
C SER A 965 -75.05 13.02 102.52
N GLY A 966 -75.79 13.84 103.37
CA GLY A 966 -76.63 13.41 104.59
C GLY A 966 -77.81 14.35 105.10
N THR A 967 -78.90 13.87 105.82
CA THR A 967 -80.15 14.61 106.33
C THR A 967 -80.99 13.90 107.50
N PRO A 968 -82.08 14.48 108.19
CA PRO A 968 -83.54 14.56 107.74
C PRO A 968 -84.48 15.77 108.22
N PRO A 969 -85.78 15.88 107.76
CA PRO A 969 -86.61 17.14 107.62
C PRO A 969 -88.06 17.20 108.23
N PHE A 970 -88.74 18.38 108.20
CA PHE A 970 -90.20 18.59 108.45
C PHE A 970 -91.05 18.39 107.17
N THR A 971 -92.30 17.90 107.26
CA THR A 971 -93.10 17.43 106.09
C THR A 971 -94.46 18.09 105.88
N ASP A 972 -94.78 19.16 106.60
CA ASP A 972 -96.08 19.88 106.51
C ASP A 972 -96.04 21.19 105.71
N ASP A 973 -97.23 21.76 105.43
CA ASP A 973 -97.43 22.98 104.64
C ASP A 973 -96.55 24.16 105.11
N PRO A 974 -96.04 25.01 104.20
CA PRO A 974 -95.25 26.17 104.57
C PRO A 974 -96.07 27.15 105.41
N LEU A 975 -95.59 27.44 106.62
CA LEU A 975 -96.16 28.46 107.49
C LEU A 975 -95.83 29.85 106.94
N ALA A 976 -96.77 30.51 106.26
CA ALA A 976 -96.62 31.88 105.75
C ALA A 976 -97.07 32.93 106.79
N ALA A 977 -96.30 34.01 106.95
CA ALA A 977 -96.54 35.05 107.95
C ALA A 977 -97.91 35.75 107.73
N GLN A 978 -98.68 35.87 108.81
CA GLN A 978 -99.98 36.57 108.93
C GLN A 978 -101.23 35.98 108.25
N SER A 979 -101.14 34.92 107.43
CA SER A 979 -102.33 34.33 106.76
C SER A 979 -102.66 32.89 107.16
N THR A 980 -101.71 32.13 107.71
CA THR A 980 -101.93 30.70 107.99
C THR A 980 -102.54 30.50 109.38
N SER A 981 -103.78 29.98 109.44
CA SER A 981 -104.36 29.45 110.69
C SER A 981 -103.53 28.27 111.18
N ILE A 982 -103.03 28.33 112.41
CA ILE A 982 -102.17 27.28 112.95
C ILE A 982 -102.98 26.02 113.25
N LYS A 983 -102.71 24.96 112.48
CA LYS A 983 -103.36 23.66 112.59
C LYS A 983 -102.62 22.77 113.60
N ALA A 984 -103.33 21.78 114.14
CA ALA A 984 -102.77 20.82 115.09
C ALA A 984 -101.55 20.05 114.51
N VAL A 985 -101.56 19.75 113.20
CA VAL A 985 -100.46 19.02 112.51
C VAL A 985 -99.12 19.74 112.64
N HIS A 986 -99.11 21.07 112.54
CA HIS A 986 -97.91 21.89 112.65
C HIS A 986 -97.26 21.80 114.05
N VAL A 987 -98.11 21.67 115.07
CA VAL A 987 -97.66 21.54 116.46
C VAL A 987 -97.15 20.12 116.69
N THR A 988 -97.84 19.08 116.22
CA THR A 988 -97.42 17.68 116.43
C THR A 988 -96.11 17.33 115.74
N GLN A 989 -95.85 17.78 114.51
CA GLN A 989 -94.56 17.55 113.85
C GLN A 989 -93.42 18.29 114.56
N LEU A 990 -93.69 19.50 115.03
CA LEU A 990 -92.72 20.28 115.78
C LEU A 990 -92.44 19.68 117.17
N ARG A 991 -93.45 19.11 117.84
CA ARG A 991 -93.24 18.29 119.04
C ARG A 991 -92.32 17.11 118.75
N ALA A 992 -92.57 16.36 117.68
CA ALA A 992 -91.74 15.20 117.32
C ALA A 992 -90.28 15.60 117.02
N ALA A 993 -90.07 16.68 116.27
CA ALA A 993 -88.72 17.18 116.03
C ALA A 993 -88.05 17.66 117.32
N ILE A 994 -88.74 18.43 118.16
CA ILE A 994 -88.20 18.90 119.44
C ILE A 994 -87.90 17.72 120.36
N ASP A 995 -88.78 16.71 120.44
CA ASP A 995 -88.54 15.50 121.21
C ASP A 995 -87.33 14.72 120.66
N SER A 996 -87.15 14.68 119.33
CA SER A 996 -85.97 14.08 118.70
C SER A 996 -84.68 14.80 119.07
N VAL A 997 -84.63 16.15 119.01
CA VAL A 997 -83.43 16.88 119.45
C VAL A 997 -83.22 16.81 120.96
N ARG A 998 -84.29 16.72 121.77
CA ARG A 998 -84.17 16.50 123.22
C ARG A 998 -83.51 15.16 123.54
N VAL A 999 -83.99 14.08 122.92
CA VAL A 999 -83.42 12.74 123.09
C VAL A 999 -81.97 12.71 122.62
N ALA A 1000 -81.66 13.36 121.50
CA ALA A 1000 -80.28 13.51 121.01
C ALA A 1000 -79.35 14.32 121.94
N ARG A 1001 -79.89 14.96 122.99
CA ARG A 1001 -79.15 15.72 124.01
C ARG A 1001 -79.35 15.14 125.42
N GLY A 1002 -79.76 13.88 125.52
CA GLY A 1002 -79.87 13.14 126.78
C GLY A 1002 -81.06 13.54 127.66
N LEU A 1003 -81.98 14.36 127.15
CA LEU A 1003 -83.24 14.65 127.83
C LEU A 1003 -84.31 13.64 127.41
N GLY A 1004 -85.22 13.29 128.33
CA GLY A 1004 -86.43 12.58 127.96
C GLY A 1004 -87.34 13.42 127.06
N THR A 1005 -88.21 12.75 126.30
CA THR A 1005 -89.30 13.39 125.55
C THR A 1005 -90.14 14.26 126.48
N PHE A 1006 -90.61 15.40 125.99
CA PHE A 1006 -91.31 16.37 126.82
C PHE A 1006 -92.72 15.89 127.18
N ALA A 1007 -93.13 16.11 128.44
CA ALA A 1007 -94.47 15.75 128.92
C ALA A 1007 -95.49 16.81 128.48
N TRP A 1008 -96.08 16.62 127.30
CA TRP A 1008 -97.10 17.52 126.74
C TRP A 1008 -98.43 17.39 127.52
N THR A 1009 -99.00 18.49 128.01
CA THR A 1009 -100.25 18.43 128.82
C THR A 1009 -101.51 18.12 128.01
N ASP A 1010 -101.44 18.26 126.69
CA ASP A 1010 -102.45 17.76 125.76
C ASP A 1010 -101.73 16.87 124.74
N PRO A 1011 -101.49 15.58 125.04
CA PRO A 1011 -100.72 14.69 124.19
C PRO A 1011 -101.43 14.40 122.86
N THR A 1012 -102.76 14.55 122.80
CA THR A 1012 -103.59 14.17 121.65
C THR A 1012 -104.20 15.39 120.96
N LEU A 1013 -103.36 16.12 120.24
CA LEU A 1013 -103.82 17.18 119.33
C LEU A 1013 -104.35 16.56 118.03
N THR A 1014 -105.67 16.59 117.85
CA THR A 1014 -106.31 16.03 116.65
C THR A 1014 -106.52 17.14 115.60
N PRO A 1015 -105.93 17.05 114.39
CA PRO A 1015 -106.07 18.07 113.35
C PRO A 1015 -107.54 18.35 113.01
N GLY A 1016 -107.94 19.63 113.00
CA GLY A 1016 -109.29 20.08 112.66
C GLY A 1016 -110.32 20.02 113.81
N ILE A 1017 -109.99 19.35 114.92
CA ILE A 1017 -110.90 19.20 116.07
C ILE A 1017 -110.40 20.02 117.26
N THR A 1018 -109.13 19.87 117.65
CA THR A 1018 -108.61 20.53 118.86
C THR A 1018 -108.15 21.96 118.53
N PRO A 1019 -108.73 23.01 119.15
CA PRO A 1019 -108.26 24.38 118.96
C PRO A 1019 -106.85 24.52 119.54
N VAL A 1020 -105.92 25.09 118.75
CA VAL A 1020 -104.57 25.37 119.25
C VAL A 1020 -104.64 26.55 120.24
N LYS A 1021 -104.31 26.29 121.51
CA LYS A 1021 -104.35 27.27 122.61
C LYS A 1021 -102.95 27.78 122.93
N ALA A 1022 -102.85 28.95 123.56
CA ALA A 1022 -101.59 29.57 124.00
C ALA A 1022 -100.66 28.60 124.76
N VAL A 1023 -101.23 27.70 125.55
CA VAL A 1023 -100.48 26.67 126.31
C VAL A 1023 -99.61 25.77 125.43
N HIS A 1024 -100.00 25.45 124.19
CA HIS A 1024 -99.21 24.58 123.30
C HIS A 1024 -97.92 25.25 122.83
N LEU A 1025 -97.97 26.55 122.51
CA LEU A 1025 -96.80 27.29 122.09
C LEU A 1025 -95.82 27.48 123.24
N ILE A 1026 -96.34 27.80 124.44
CA ILE A 1026 -95.52 27.95 125.66
C ILE A 1026 -94.76 26.65 125.91
N GLN A 1027 -95.43 25.50 125.82
CA GLN A 1027 -94.78 24.20 126.02
C GLN A 1027 -93.72 23.87 124.97
N LEU A 1028 -93.98 24.15 123.68
CA LEU A 1028 -92.98 23.92 122.62
C LEU A 1028 -91.70 24.72 122.90
N ARG A 1029 -91.86 25.98 123.29
CA ARG A 1029 -90.75 26.86 123.66
C ARG A 1029 -90.02 26.34 124.89
N THR A 1030 -90.73 25.94 125.94
CA THR A 1030 -90.11 25.36 127.13
C THR A 1030 -89.31 24.10 126.79
N ALA A 1031 -89.88 23.20 126.01
CA ALA A 1031 -89.26 21.93 125.62
C ALA A 1031 -87.98 22.16 124.81
N LEU A 1032 -88.01 23.08 123.84
CA LEU A 1032 -86.85 23.40 123.01
C LEU A 1032 -85.80 24.19 123.79
N ASN A 1033 -86.20 25.13 124.65
CA ASN A 1033 -85.27 25.88 125.51
C ASN A 1033 -84.50 24.94 126.45
N GLN A 1034 -85.16 23.94 127.02
CA GLN A 1034 -84.49 22.89 127.80
C GLN A 1034 -83.46 22.12 126.94
N ALA A 1035 -83.78 21.81 125.67
CA ALA A 1035 -82.83 21.17 124.77
C ALA A 1035 -81.61 22.05 124.46
N TYR A 1036 -81.82 23.36 124.25
CA TYR A 1036 -80.73 24.33 124.08
C TYR A 1036 -79.85 24.44 125.33
N GLN A 1037 -80.46 24.49 126.52
CA GLN A 1037 -79.73 24.50 127.78
C GLN A 1037 -78.92 23.21 127.98
N ALA A 1038 -79.48 22.04 127.69
CA ALA A 1038 -78.75 20.77 127.72
C ALA A 1038 -77.60 20.71 126.70
N ALA A 1039 -77.72 21.44 125.59
CA ALA A 1039 -76.65 21.63 124.61
C ALA A 1039 -75.64 22.75 124.99
N GLY A 1040 -75.79 23.40 126.15
CA GLY A 1040 -74.94 24.51 126.57
C GLY A 1040 -75.10 25.79 125.75
N ARG A 1041 -76.22 25.95 125.02
CA ARG A 1041 -76.50 27.10 124.15
C ARG A 1041 -77.54 28.02 124.78
N THR A 1042 -77.41 29.31 124.52
CA THR A 1042 -78.42 30.31 124.91
C THR A 1042 -79.75 29.96 124.24
N ALA A 1043 -80.83 29.97 125.02
CA ALA A 1043 -82.15 29.67 124.51
C ALA A 1043 -82.58 30.68 123.42
N PRO A 1044 -83.35 30.26 122.41
CA PRO A 1044 -83.86 31.16 121.37
C PRO A 1044 -84.71 32.29 121.95
N THR A 1045 -84.50 33.51 121.43
CA THR A 1045 -85.35 34.66 121.73
C THR A 1045 -86.63 34.59 120.90
N TYR A 1046 -87.78 34.80 121.52
CA TYR A 1046 -89.09 34.75 120.85
C TYR A 1046 -89.72 36.13 120.76
N THR A 1047 -90.40 36.42 119.65
CA THR A 1047 -90.98 37.75 119.39
C THR A 1047 -92.05 38.16 120.43
N ASP A 1048 -92.71 37.19 121.08
CA ASP A 1048 -93.63 37.43 122.20
C ASP A 1048 -93.48 36.34 123.27
N PRO A 1049 -92.72 36.57 124.35
CA PRO A 1049 -92.33 35.52 125.30
C PRO A 1049 -93.44 35.07 126.26
N THR A 1050 -94.44 35.90 126.56
CA THR A 1050 -95.50 35.57 127.55
C THR A 1050 -96.64 34.74 126.97
N GLY A 1051 -96.70 34.61 125.64
CA GLY A 1051 -97.62 33.74 124.94
C GLY A 1051 -98.89 34.50 124.51
N PRO A 1052 -99.12 34.68 123.19
CA PRO A 1052 -100.27 35.41 122.72
C PRO A 1052 -101.55 34.57 122.85
N THR A 1053 -102.69 35.24 123.02
CA THR A 1053 -104.02 34.62 122.95
C THR A 1053 -104.34 34.02 121.58
N VAL A 1054 -103.63 34.43 120.51
CA VAL A 1054 -103.73 33.88 119.15
C VAL A 1054 -102.33 33.48 118.63
N ILE A 1055 -102.15 32.20 118.31
CA ILE A 1055 -100.87 31.67 117.78
C ILE A 1055 -100.81 31.87 116.27
N LYS A 1056 -99.77 32.56 115.79
CA LYS A 1056 -99.51 32.85 114.38
C LYS A 1056 -98.36 31.99 113.85
N ALA A 1057 -98.27 31.89 112.52
CA ALA A 1057 -97.20 31.19 111.78
C ALA A 1057 -95.78 31.56 112.24
N LEU A 1058 -95.54 32.85 112.51
CA LEU A 1058 -94.25 33.35 112.98
C LEU A 1058 -93.74 32.55 114.20
N HIS A 1059 -94.62 32.24 115.15
CA HIS A 1059 -94.22 31.58 116.39
C HIS A 1059 -93.76 30.12 116.17
N LEU A 1060 -94.36 29.40 115.23
CA LEU A 1060 -93.94 28.03 114.92
C LEU A 1060 -92.71 28.01 113.98
N ASN A 1061 -92.56 29.00 113.11
CA ASN A 1061 -91.36 29.14 112.28
C ASN A 1061 -90.11 29.42 113.11
N GLU A 1062 -90.21 30.31 114.10
CA GLU A 1062 -89.13 30.54 115.09
C GLU A 1062 -88.69 29.22 115.73
N LEU A 1063 -89.66 28.38 116.11
CA LEU A 1063 -89.41 27.10 116.75
C LEU A 1063 -88.87 26.03 115.79
N ARG A 1064 -89.34 25.95 114.53
CA ARG A 1064 -88.81 25.01 113.52
C ARG A 1064 -87.37 25.36 113.14
N ALA A 1065 -87.10 26.64 112.93
CA ALA A 1065 -85.76 27.11 112.63
C ALA A 1065 -84.80 26.81 113.80
N ALA A 1066 -85.24 27.09 115.03
CA ALA A 1066 -84.46 26.75 116.22
C ALA A 1066 -84.28 25.24 116.40
N ALA A 1067 -85.30 24.41 116.17
CA ALA A 1067 -85.15 22.95 116.26
C ALA A 1067 -84.23 22.37 115.17
N SER A 1068 -84.18 22.96 113.97
CA SER A 1068 -83.28 22.53 112.89
C SER A 1068 -81.83 22.99 113.09
N ALA A 1069 -81.64 24.10 113.80
CA ALA A 1069 -80.33 24.67 114.10
C ALA A 1069 -79.65 24.03 115.34
N LEU A 1070 -80.41 23.23 116.09
CA LEU A 1070 -79.97 22.52 117.27
C LEU A 1070 -79.60 21.06 116.94
#